data_AF-A0A7U9SPL6-F1
#
_entry.id   AF-A0A7U9SPL6-F1
#
_cell.length_a   1.000
_cell.length_b   1.000
_cell.length_c   1.000
_cell.angle_alpha   90.00
_cell.angle_beta   90.00
_cell.angle_gamma   90.00
#
_symmetry.space_group_name_H-M   'P 1'
#
loop_
_entity.id
_entity.type
_entity.pdbx_description
1 polymer ?
#
loop_
_entity_poly.entity_id
_entity_poly.type
_entity_poly.pdbx_seq_one_letter_code
_entity_poly.pdbx_strand_id
1 'polypeptide(L)'
;MIKNKTKNNLPVNTLQEDIAKYEETTNLLRLLGGFIKRLESFSQAGERSETENKILLMQQLVWLAELGKNPAMKERLAPFRQEMQKGMEMEIQGRTLFRKGASTRGWEEALQDHSPKQLLDLHKYLVTGASQEKGFQEDGAHLAASLASWLRDRPWQLLLALSQEAVECLFQLGETAEKGRLAIDEKNVDSYTELAMWGLAEVNLTNEEEGTALELSVPSQAEKEILPLLKKITRESLEENSLSAYLSEETLQKKINLRRLNQDFQSFEDKIGDFLRTYGFMEKDTFREMFCRVWGIQVTAEELMRFVYLRGTVPKRLMTAELKEGKEVFVSLPWVEINRMMEKRNQYCRDIPYPVLSKEEITDSHEHPAGVWRAICDAFQERDGEEDTLEDLFQEGLCLTAEGGSVSEIIEFLKDWQEVESPGEGALLWRLAVLAGLCAPLYMLKGYSRYDFYEKYGKYKYQDLFTQTDKKIRKASLHELPISLQEQLADLVILAEQGKYWEVVRLEKEIPPQYQFHEEVKLFLLVNQAAAYANTGIKDRNSQECKGVRDFALSLCQESRDRETESFILDICGANDIMAVGSREPFPGSWEDAAPYGWGQGPHNSQTVVKEEKVYPNAPCPCGSGKKYKKCCGRKQ
;
A
#
# COMPACT_ATOMS: atom_id res chain seq x y z
N MET A 1 -33.37 -26.18 49.19
CA MET A 1 -31.97 -25.85 49.52
C MET A 1 -31.11 -27.09 49.30
N ILE A 2 -30.61 -27.28 48.08
CA ILE A 2 -29.94 -28.53 47.66
C ILE A 2 -28.51 -28.21 47.25
N LYS A 3 -27.57 -28.88 47.92
CA LYS A 3 -26.18 -29.06 47.47
C LYS A 3 -26.18 -30.08 46.33
N ASN A 4 -25.52 -29.79 45.21
CA ASN A 4 -24.48 -30.69 44.69
C ASN A 4 -23.58 -30.04 43.64
N LYS A 5 -22.37 -30.62 43.57
CA LYS A 5 -21.17 -30.23 42.84
C LYS A 5 -21.32 -30.27 41.31
N THR A 6 -20.61 -29.38 40.64
CA THR A 6 -19.61 -29.76 39.61
C THR A 6 -18.60 -28.63 39.46
N LYS A 7 -17.39 -28.89 39.96
CA LYS A 7 -16.16 -28.21 39.55
C LYS A 7 -15.78 -28.79 38.19
N ASN A 8 -15.63 -27.95 37.18
CA ASN A 8 -14.68 -28.17 36.10
C ASN A 8 -13.88 -26.87 35.96
N ASN A 9 -12.85 -26.76 36.80
CA ASN A 9 -11.72 -25.89 36.49
C ASN A 9 -10.96 -26.57 35.35
N LEU A 10 -11.01 -25.99 34.16
CA LEU A 10 -9.97 -26.24 33.16
C LEU A 10 -8.64 -25.70 33.71
N PRO A 11 -7.56 -26.48 33.73
CA PRO A 11 -6.26 -26.00 34.18
C PRO A 11 -5.72 -24.99 33.16
N VAL A 12 -5.53 -23.74 33.59
CA VAL A 12 -4.91 -22.67 32.77
C VAL A 12 -3.47 -23.02 32.35
N ASN A 13 -2.84 -24.01 33.00
CA ASN A 13 -1.46 -24.41 32.73
C ASN A 13 -1.30 -25.36 31.52
N THR A 14 -2.35 -26.06 31.06
CA THR A 14 -2.23 -26.87 29.83
C THR A 14 -2.37 -26.02 28.57
N LEU A 15 -3.12 -24.91 28.63
CA LEU A 15 -3.22 -23.98 27.50
C LEU A 15 -1.88 -23.29 27.20
N GLN A 16 -1.07 -22.95 28.20
CA GLN A 16 0.24 -22.30 27.96
C GLN A 16 1.26 -23.26 27.34
N GLU A 17 1.24 -24.54 27.72
CA GLU A 17 2.09 -25.57 27.12
C GLU A 17 1.63 -25.92 25.68
N ASP A 18 0.33 -25.82 25.39
CA ASP A 18 -0.22 -25.96 24.04
C ASP A 18 -0.04 -24.69 23.18
N ILE A 19 0.04 -23.50 23.79
CA ILE A 19 0.32 -22.21 23.14
C ILE A 19 1.79 -22.10 22.71
N ALA A 20 2.72 -22.68 23.48
CA ALA A 20 4.15 -22.69 23.15
C ALA A 20 4.49 -23.51 21.89
N LYS A 21 3.57 -24.33 21.38
CA LYS A 21 3.80 -25.19 20.21
C LYS A 21 3.41 -24.58 18.87
N TYR A 22 2.75 -23.42 18.82
CA TYR A 22 2.27 -22.83 17.56
C TYR A 22 2.32 -21.29 17.60
N GLU A 23 3.50 -20.73 17.31
CA GLU A 23 3.78 -19.27 17.22
C GLU A 23 2.88 -18.52 16.22
N GLU A 24 2.43 -19.18 15.14
CA GLU A 24 1.51 -18.60 14.14
C GLU A 24 0.16 -18.14 14.73
N THR A 25 -0.36 -18.85 15.74
CA THR A 25 -1.69 -18.57 16.32
C THR A 25 -1.71 -17.23 17.10
N THR A 26 -0.57 -16.80 17.63
CA THR A 26 -0.49 -15.61 18.49
C THR A 26 -0.42 -14.32 17.66
N ASN A 27 0.24 -14.37 16.50
CA ASN A 27 0.24 -13.28 15.53
C ASN A 27 -1.14 -13.06 14.95
N LEU A 28 -1.85 -14.15 14.63
CA LEU A 28 -3.22 -14.11 14.14
C LEU A 28 -4.20 -13.48 15.15
N LEU A 29 -4.11 -13.86 16.44
CA LEU A 29 -4.95 -13.29 17.50
C LEU A 29 -4.61 -11.82 17.81
N ARG A 30 -3.35 -11.41 17.63
CA ARG A 30 -2.91 -10.01 17.77
C ARG A 30 -3.41 -9.16 16.60
N LEU A 31 -3.34 -9.69 15.38
CA LEU A 31 -3.92 -9.09 14.18
C LEU A 31 -5.43 -8.91 14.37
N LEU A 32 -6.17 -9.97 14.71
CA LEU A 32 -7.61 -9.92 14.98
C LEU A 32 -7.99 -8.91 16.07
N GLY A 33 -7.21 -8.82 17.15
CA GLY A 33 -7.42 -7.82 18.21
C GLY A 33 -7.14 -6.38 17.77
N GLY A 34 -6.18 -6.17 16.87
CA GLY A 34 -5.94 -4.88 16.21
C GLY A 34 -7.05 -4.51 15.23
N PHE A 35 -7.61 -5.49 14.53
CA PHE A 35 -8.73 -5.32 13.60
C PHE A 35 -10.04 -4.93 14.30
N ILE A 36 -10.37 -5.56 15.44
CA ILE A 36 -11.57 -5.20 16.23
C ILE A 36 -11.48 -3.74 16.72
N LYS A 37 -10.30 -3.31 17.21
CA LYS A 37 -10.09 -1.91 17.60
C LYS A 37 -10.17 -0.93 16.42
N ARG A 38 -9.73 -1.36 15.24
CA ARG A 38 -9.86 -0.56 14.01
C ARG A 38 -11.33 -0.41 13.61
N LEU A 39 -12.13 -1.47 13.63
CA LEU A 39 -13.58 -1.42 13.42
C LEU A 39 -14.30 -0.50 14.42
N GLU A 40 -13.93 -0.58 15.71
CA GLU A 40 -14.47 0.31 16.76
C GLU A 40 -14.09 1.79 16.52
N SER A 41 -12.90 2.05 15.99
CA SER A 41 -12.47 3.41 15.60
C SER A 41 -13.13 3.91 14.31
N PHE A 42 -13.42 3.04 13.34
CA PHE A 42 -14.04 3.40 12.06
C PHE A 42 -15.55 3.70 12.20
N SER A 43 -16.23 3.01 13.11
CA SER A 43 -17.59 3.34 13.55
C SER A 43 -17.72 4.78 14.07
N GLN A 44 -16.64 5.34 14.63
CA GLN A 44 -16.60 6.68 15.21
C GLN A 44 -16.19 7.78 14.22
N ALA A 45 -15.61 7.43 13.06
CA ALA A 45 -14.95 8.39 12.16
C ALA A 45 -15.88 9.00 11.08
N GLY A 46 -17.04 8.40 10.77
CA GLY A 46 -18.02 9.00 9.85
C GLY A 46 -17.60 9.19 8.39
N GLU A 47 -16.46 8.61 7.96
CA GLU A 47 -15.83 8.89 6.67
C GLU A 47 -15.99 7.79 5.60
N ARG A 48 -16.52 6.60 5.95
CA ARG A 48 -16.75 5.49 5.02
C ARG A 48 -18.22 5.27 4.67
N SER A 49 -18.49 4.88 3.43
CA SER A 49 -19.85 4.52 2.98
C SER A 49 -20.30 3.21 3.64
N GLU A 50 -21.60 3.06 3.88
CA GLU A 50 -22.18 1.85 4.49
C GLU A 50 -21.73 0.57 3.75
N THR A 51 -21.63 0.64 2.43
CA THR A 51 -21.11 -0.41 1.53
C THR A 51 -19.64 -0.81 1.80
N GLU A 52 -18.80 0.05 2.37
CA GLU A 52 -17.39 -0.28 2.70
C GLU A 52 -17.26 -1.12 3.95
N ASN A 53 -18.03 -0.78 4.97
CA ASN A 53 -18.09 -1.57 6.20
C ASN A 53 -18.60 -2.98 5.88
N LYS A 54 -19.59 -3.02 4.99
CA LYS A 54 -20.20 -4.21 4.38
C LYS A 54 -19.18 -5.09 3.62
N ILE A 55 -18.27 -4.50 2.82
CA ILE A 55 -17.21 -5.22 2.09
C ILE A 55 -16.08 -5.69 3.01
N LEU A 56 -15.67 -4.86 3.96
CA LEU A 56 -14.63 -5.21 4.95
C LEU A 56 -15.08 -6.41 5.79
N LEU A 57 -16.37 -6.47 6.11
CA LEU A 57 -17.00 -7.62 6.76
C LEU A 57 -16.99 -8.87 5.86
N MET A 58 -17.24 -8.74 4.54
CA MET A 58 -17.10 -9.86 3.59
C MET A 58 -15.67 -10.40 3.54
N GLN A 59 -14.66 -9.55 3.38
CA GLN A 59 -13.24 -9.94 3.37
C GLN A 59 -12.86 -10.69 4.67
N GLN A 60 -13.32 -10.20 5.81
CA GLN A 60 -13.06 -10.81 7.12
C GLN A 60 -13.75 -12.17 7.29
N LEU A 61 -14.95 -12.35 6.73
CA LEU A 61 -15.68 -13.59 6.82
C LEU A 61 -15.09 -14.68 5.91
N VAL A 62 -14.56 -14.30 4.73
CA VAL A 62 -13.86 -15.23 3.84
C VAL A 62 -12.54 -15.69 4.46
N TRP A 63 -11.77 -14.77 5.04
CA TRP A 63 -10.51 -15.09 5.72
C TRP A 63 -10.71 -16.03 6.93
N LEU A 64 -11.79 -15.82 7.69
CA LEU A 64 -12.18 -16.72 8.78
C LEU A 64 -12.72 -18.07 8.30
N ALA A 65 -13.31 -18.15 7.09
CA ALA A 65 -13.74 -19.39 6.48
C ALA A 65 -12.53 -20.25 6.05
N GLU A 66 -11.49 -19.66 5.46
CA GLU A 66 -10.24 -20.35 5.14
C GLU A 66 -9.50 -20.82 6.40
N LEU A 67 -9.38 -19.98 7.42
CA LEU A 67 -8.85 -20.38 8.72
C LEU A 67 -9.66 -21.50 9.38
N GLY A 68 -10.98 -21.55 9.11
CA GLY A 68 -11.89 -22.60 9.55
C GLY A 68 -11.70 -23.95 8.86
N LYS A 69 -11.02 -23.99 7.70
CA LYS A 69 -10.63 -25.25 7.01
C LYS A 69 -9.46 -25.94 7.71
N ASN A 70 -8.69 -25.21 8.53
CA ASN A 70 -7.67 -25.82 9.39
C ASN A 70 -8.34 -26.51 10.60
N PRO A 71 -8.21 -27.85 10.74
CA PRO A 71 -8.88 -28.61 11.80
C PRO A 71 -8.51 -28.14 13.22
N ALA A 72 -7.29 -27.63 13.42
CA ALA A 72 -6.81 -27.13 14.71
C ALA A 72 -7.42 -25.76 15.07
N MET A 73 -7.83 -24.98 14.07
CA MET A 73 -8.41 -23.64 14.23
C MET A 73 -9.95 -23.67 14.32
N LYS A 74 -10.59 -24.71 13.77
CA LYS A 74 -12.05 -24.89 13.79
C LYS A 74 -12.65 -24.82 15.20
N GLU A 75 -12.04 -25.48 16.18
CA GLU A 75 -12.54 -25.47 17.57
C GLU A 75 -12.21 -24.16 18.31
N ARG A 76 -11.04 -23.57 18.03
CA ARG A 76 -10.56 -22.32 18.65
C ARG A 76 -11.30 -21.06 18.19
N LEU A 77 -11.79 -21.05 16.95
CA LEU A 77 -12.57 -19.95 16.38
C LEU A 77 -14.07 -20.06 16.67
N ALA A 78 -14.55 -21.13 17.32
CA ALA A 78 -15.95 -21.31 17.68
C ALA A 78 -16.53 -20.17 18.57
N PRO A 79 -15.81 -19.63 19.57
CA PRO A 79 -16.29 -18.49 20.36
C PRO A 79 -16.37 -17.19 19.54
N PHE A 80 -15.39 -16.94 18.66
CA PHE A 80 -15.37 -15.77 17.78
C PHE A 80 -16.50 -15.81 16.75
N ARG A 81 -16.88 -17.00 16.25
CA ARG A 81 -18.08 -17.16 15.41
C ARG A 81 -19.35 -16.71 16.13
N GLN A 82 -19.47 -16.99 17.42
CA GLN A 82 -20.62 -16.59 18.23
C GLN A 82 -20.64 -15.07 18.51
N GLU A 83 -19.47 -14.48 18.74
CA GLU A 83 -19.29 -13.03 18.93
C GLU A 83 -19.53 -12.25 17.62
N MET A 84 -19.05 -12.78 16.49
CA MET A 84 -19.35 -12.24 15.14
C MET A 84 -20.83 -12.35 14.83
N GLN A 85 -21.47 -13.47 15.16
CA GLN A 85 -22.90 -13.63 14.96
C GLN A 85 -23.69 -12.58 15.77
N LYS A 86 -23.24 -12.24 16.99
CA LYS A 86 -23.79 -11.13 17.78
C LYS A 86 -23.48 -9.74 17.19
N GLY A 87 -22.26 -9.50 16.70
CA GLY A 87 -21.87 -8.25 16.05
C GLY A 87 -22.69 -8.00 14.78
N MET A 88 -22.83 -9.04 13.96
CA MET A 88 -23.75 -9.08 12.82
C MET A 88 -25.19 -8.82 13.28
N GLU A 89 -25.69 -9.48 14.34
CA GLU A 89 -27.04 -9.28 14.89
C GLU A 89 -27.28 -7.86 15.44
N MET A 90 -26.24 -7.17 15.93
CA MET A 90 -26.29 -5.77 16.36
C MET A 90 -26.30 -4.80 15.18
N GLU A 91 -25.52 -5.06 14.13
CA GLU A 91 -25.51 -4.27 12.89
C GLU A 91 -26.80 -4.50 12.06
N ILE A 92 -27.37 -5.71 12.14
CA ILE A 92 -28.71 -6.07 11.67
C ILE A 92 -29.78 -5.11 12.24
N GLN A 93 -29.61 -4.59 13.45
CA GLN A 93 -30.54 -3.63 14.07
C GLN A 93 -30.29 -2.16 13.67
N GLY A 94 -29.23 -1.87 12.88
CA GLY A 94 -28.83 -0.52 12.45
C GLY A 94 -29.00 -0.23 10.95
N ARG A 95 -28.71 -1.18 10.07
CA ARG A 95 -29.08 -1.32 8.63
C ARG A 95 -28.28 -2.51 8.09
N THR A 96 -28.96 -3.47 7.46
CA THR A 96 -28.54 -4.87 7.42
C THR A 96 -28.03 -5.33 6.05
N LEU A 97 -26.83 -5.90 5.95
CA LEU A 97 -26.41 -6.73 4.79
C LEU A 97 -26.67 -8.24 4.96
N PHE A 98 -26.75 -8.73 6.19
CA PHE A 98 -26.88 -10.17 6.47
C PHE A 98 -28.30 -10.47 6.95
N ARG A 99 -29.12 -11.06 6.09
CA ARG A 99 -30.44 -11.58 6.50
C ARG A 99 -30.43 -13.09 6.51
N LYS A 100 -30.57 -13.66 7.69
CA LYS A 100 -30.84 -15.09 7.86
C LYS A 100 -32.23 -15.39 7.30
N GLY A 101 -32.27 -15.97 6.10
CA GLY A 101 -33.49 -16.49 5.48
C GLY A 101 -34.50 -15.44 5.04
N ALA A 102 -34.26 -14.80 3.88
CA ALA A 102 -35.27 -14.40 2.88
C ALA A 102 -34.62 -13.48 1.82
N SER A 103 -34.21 -14.03 0.69
CA SER A 103 -33.86 -13.25 -0.52
C SER A 103 -35.14 -12.72 -1.17
N THR A 104 -35.72 -11.65 -0.62
CA THR A 104 -36.96 -11.05 -1.15
C THR A 104 -36.82 -9.58 -1.54
N ARG A 105 -35.64 -8.97 -1.35
CA ARG A 105 -35.47 -7.57 -1.74
C ARG A 105 -35.40 -7.40 -3.25
N GLY A 106 -35.93 -6.28 -3.71
CA GLY A 106 -35.85 -5.87 -5.10
C GLY A 106 -34.45 -5.39 -5.46
N TRP A 107 -34.15 -5.34 -6.75
CA TRP A 107 -32.87 -4.83 -7.24
C TRP A 107 -32.71 -3.34 -6.93
N GLU A 108 -33.81 -2.58 -7.05
CA GLU A 108 -33.90 -1.16 -6.69
C GLU A 108 -33.60 -0.93 -5.20
N GLU A 109 -34.08 -1.84 -4.33
CA GLU A 109 -33.82 -1.78 -2.89
C GLU A 109 -32.35 -2.08 -2.58
N ALA A 110 -31.69 -2.94 -3.36
CA ALA A 110 -30.26 -3.21 -3.21
C ALA A 110 -29.40 -1.99 -3.61
N LEU A 111 -29.76 -1.28 -4.69
CA LEU A 111 -29.02 -0.08 -5.11
C LEU A 111 -29.08 1.06 -4.07
N GLN A 112 -30.12 1.13 -3.24
CA GLN A 112 -30.24 2.12 -2.16
C GLN A 112 -29.22 1.95 -1.04
N ASP A 113 -28.40 0.88 -1.05
CA ASP A 113 -27.25 0.75 -0.16
C ASP A 113 -26.17 1.83 -0.41
N HIS A 114 -26.22 2.53 -1.55
CA HIS A 114 -25.32 3.64 -1.90
C HIS A 114 -25.73 4.96 -1.27
N SER A 115 -24.77 5.88 -1.09
CA SER A 115 -25.10 7.23 -0.66
C SER A 115 -25.90 7.99 -1.74
N PRO A 116 -26.77 8.94 -1.36
CA PRO A 116 -27.53 9.75 -2.31
C PRO A 116 -26.63 10.47 -3.34
N LYS A 117 -25.44 10.93 -2.91
CA LYS A 117 -24.47 11.58 -3.81
C LYS A 117 -23.94 10.61 -4.88
N GLN A 118 -23.58 9.38 -4.50
CA GLN A 118 -23.12 8.37 -5.45
C GLN A 118 -24.21 8.01 -6.45
N LEU A 119 -25.44 7.84 -5.99
CA LEU A 119 -26.59 7.58 -6.87
C LEU A 119 -26.86 8.75 -7.83
N LEU A 120 -26.73 9.99 -7.34
CA LEU A 120 -26.92 11.19 -8.15
C LEU A 120 -25.84 11.30 -9.23
N ASP A 121 -24.58 11.05 -8.88
CA ASP A 121 -23.48 11.08 -9.83
C ASP A 121 -23.62 9.96 -10.88
N LEU A 122 -23.90 8.73 -10.44
CA LEU A 122 -24.18 7.61 -11.35
C LEU A 122 -25.32 7.94 -12.31
N HIS A 123 -26.41 8.48 -11.78
CA HIS A 123 -27.55 8.88 -12.59
C HIS A 123 -27.17 9.97 -13.60
N LYS A 124 -26.46 11.02 -13.17
CA LYS A 124 -26.03 12.13 -14.00
C LYS A 124 -25.19 11.70 -15.19
N TYR A 125 -24.27 10.76 -15.00
CA TYR A 125 -23.37 10.32 -16.07
C TYR A 125 -23.91 9.15 -16.89
N LEU A 126 -24.77 8.29 -16.33
CA LEU A 126 -25.31 7.12 -17.04
C LEU A 126 -26.66 7.40 -17.69
N VAL A 127 -27.56 8.06 -16.98
CA VAL A 127 -28.92 8.33 -17.42
C VAL A 127 -28.95 9.70 -18.11
N THR A 128 -28.39 9.76 -19.33
CA THR A 128 -28.33 10.98 -20.15
C THR A 128 -29.70 11.66 -20.28
N GLY A 129 -29.77 12.96 -20.00
CA GLY A 129 -30.96 13.79 -20.25
C GLY A 129 -32.01 13.83 -19.13
N ALA A 130 -31.96 12.93 -18.15
CA ALA A 130 -32.99 12.83 -17.11
C ALA A 130 -32.87 13.92 -16.02
N SER A 131 -31.66 14.41 -15.72
CA SER A 131 -31.44 15.51 -14.77
C SER A 131 -31.95 16.88 -15.25
N GLN A 132 -32.38 16.99 -16.51
CA GLN A 132 -32.99 18.20 -17.08
C GLN A 132 -34.53 18.17 -17.07
N GLU A 133 -35.15 17.08 -16.61
CA GLU A 133 -36.61 16.98 -16.53
C GLU A 133 -37.18 17.84 -15.39
N LYS A 134 -38.25 18.59 -15.68
CA LYS A 134 -38.96 19.40 -14.68
C LYS A 134 -39.56 18.49 -13.59
N GLY A 135 -39.11 18.66 -12.35
CA GLY A 135 -39.61 17.91 -11.20
C GLY A 135 -38.74 16.74 -10.76
N PHE A 136 -37.50 16.64 -11.26
CA PHE A 136 -36.53 15.62 -10.86
C PHE A 136 -36.31 15.60 -9.34
N GLN A 137 -36.49 14.44 -8.71
CA GLN A 137 -36.30 14.22 -7.28
C GLN A 137 -34.95 13.53 -7.06
N GLU A 138 -34.04 14.22 -6.34
CA GLU A 138 -32.67 13.74 -6.04
C GLU A 138 -32.60 12.82 -4.81
N ASP A 139 -33.73 12.25 -4.36
CA ASP A 139 -33.69 11.29 -3.26
C ASP A 139 -33.20 9.90 -3.73
N GLY A 140 -32.56 9.18 -2.82
CA GLY A 140 -31.90 7.90 -3.15
C GLY A 140 -32.84 6.84 -3.71
N ALA A 141 -34.12 6.83 -3.32
CA ALA A 141 -35.08 5.83 -3.80
C ALA A 141 -35.44 6.07 -5.27
N HIS A 142 -35.73 7.31 -5.65
CA HIS A 142 -36.03 7.67 -7.03
C HIS A 142 -34.80 7.50 -7.94
N LEU A 143 -33.61 7.88 -7.47
CA LEU A 143 -32.37 7.69 -8.21
C LEU A 143 -32.07 6.20 -8.45
N ALA A 144 -32.20 5.36 -7.42
CA ALA A 144 -32.01 3.92 -7.52
C ALA A 144 -33.01 3.26 -8.48
N ALA A 145 -34.30 3.62 -8.40
CA ALA A 145 -35.33 3.14 -9.32
C ALA A 145 -35.05 3.54 -10.77
N SER A 146 -34.67 4.80 -10.99
CA SER A 146 -34.31 5.29 -12.33
C SER A 146 -33.09 4.57 -12.90
N LEU A 147 -32.05 4.32 -12.08
CA LEU A 147 -30.86 3.58 -12.49
C LEU A 147 -31.18 2.12 -12.84
N ALA A 148 -31.95 1.43 -11.98
CA ALA A 148 -32.39 0.06 -12.25
C ALA A 148 -33.18 -0.05 -13.55
N SER A 149 -34.11 0.88 -13.79
CA SER A 149 -34.87 0.93 -15.05
C SER A 149 -33.97 1.16 -16.25
N TRP A 150 -33.00 2.09 -16.16
CA TRP A 150 -32.08 2.38 -17.26
C TRP A 150 -31.19 1.17 -17.60
N LEU A 151 -30.67 0.48 -16.59
CA LEU A 151 -29.86 -0.73 -16.76
C LEU A 151 -30.70 -1.90 -17.31
N ARG A 152 -31.97 -2.02 -16.91
CA ARG A 152 -32.91 -3.01 -17.45
C ARG A 152 -33.10 -2.84 -18.96
N ASP A 153 -33.24 -1.61 -19.42
CA ASP A 153 -33.38 -1.30 -20.84
C ASP A 153 -32.05 -1.42 -21.60
N ARG A 154 -30.91 -1.39 -20.89
CA ARG A 154 -29.55 -1.39 -21.44
C ARG A 154 -28.63 -2.37 -20.70
N PRO A 155 -28.96 -3.68 -20.68
CA PRO A 155 -28.24 -4.68 -19.88
C PRO A 155 -26.79 -4.87 -20.33
N TRP A 156 -26.47 -4.48 -21.57
CA TRP A 156 -25.10 -4.50 -22.08
C TRP A 156 -24.23 -3.38 -21.46
N GLN A 157 -24.79 -2.22 -21.10
CA GLN A 157 -24.03 -1.14 -20.42
C GLN A 157 -23.52 -1.61 -19.06
N LEU A 158 -24.32 -2.44 -18.38
CA LEU A 158 -23.93 -3.07 -17.13
C LEU A 158 -22.71 -3.97 -17.32
N LEU A 159 -22.69 -4.79 -18.37
CA LEU A 159 -21.52 -5.65 -18.65
C LEU A 159 -20.25 -4.83 -18.95
N LEU A 160 -20.38 -3.66 -19.58
CA LEU A 160 -19.22 -2.79 -19.83
C LEU A 160 -18.72 -2.11 -18.55
N ALA A 161 -19.61 -1.88 -17.59
CA ALA A 161 -19.26 -1.32 -16.29
C ALA A 161 -18.51 -2.29 -15.38
N LEU A 162 -18.56 -3.60 -15.66
CA LEU A 162 -18.00 -4.67 -14.82
C LEU A 162 -16.63 -5.15 -15.33
N SER A 163 -15.68 -5.43 -14.42
CA SER A 163 -14.44 -6.13 -14.73
C SER A 163 -14.69 -7.48 -15.41
N GLN A 164 -13.67 -8.01 -16.10
CA GLN A 164 -13.84 -9.30 -16.79
C GLN A 164 -14.18 -10.41 -15.81
N GLU A 165 -13.53 -10.39 -14.65
CA GLU A 165 -13.72 -11.32 -13.55
C GLU A 165 -15.12 -11.19 -12.96
N ALA A 166 -15.61 -9.96 -12.74
CA ALA A 166 -16.98 -9.72 -12.28
C ALA A 166 -18.03 -10.19 -13.30
N VAL A 167 -17.79 -9.98 -14.60
CA VAL A 167 -18.65 -10.51 -15.67
C VAL A 167 -18.70 -12.03 -15.62
N GLU A 168 -17.55 -12.70 -15.46
CA GLU A 168 -17.47 -14.16 -15.34
C GLU A 168 -18.23 -14.67 -14.11
N CYS A 169 -18.06 -14.02 -12.94
CA CYS A 169 -18.82 -14.31 -11.73
C CYS A 169 -20.34 -14.12 -11.93
N LEU A 170 -20.76 -13.08 -12.64
CA LEU A 170 -22.17 -12.82 -12.94
C LEU A 170 -22.78 -13.91 -13.83
N PHE A 171 -22.05 -14.38 -14.83
CA PHE A 171 -22.47 -15.51 -15.66
C PHE A 171 -22.57 -16.79 -14.84
N GLN A 172 -21.58 -17.08 -13.98
CA GLN A 172 -21.63 -18.23 -13.08
C GLN A 172 -22.82 -18.16 -12.12
N LEU A 173 -23.15 -17.00 -11.57
CA LEU A 173 -24.36 -16.77 -10.77
C LEU A 173 -25.63 -17.05 -11.60
N GLY A 174 -25.66 -16.64 -12.87
CA GLY A 174 -26.78 -16.88 -13.78
C GLY A 174 -26.97 -18.33 -14.24
N GLU A 175 -25.90 -19.11 -14.26
CA GLU A 175 -25.90 -20.55 -14.55
C GLU A 175 -26.24 -21.38 -13.30
N THR A 176 -25.70 -20.99 -12.14
CA THR A 176 -26.00 -21.65 -10.85
C THR A 176 -27.37 -21.29 -10.30
N ALA A 177 -28.11 -20.35 -10.92
CA ALA A 177 -29.47 -19.95 -10.56
C ALA A 177 -30.49 -21.11 -10.48
N GLU A 178 -30.26 -22.27 -11.11
CA GLU A 178 -31.10 -23.46 -10.86
C GLU A 178 -30.98 -24.00 -9.41
N LYS A 179 -29.91 -23.64 -8.69
CA LYS A 179 -29.70 -23.85 -7.24
C LYS A 179 -29.55 -22.54 -6.43
N GLY A 180 -29.37 -21.40 -7.10
CA GLY A 180 -29.51 -20.04 -6.58
C GLY A 180 -28.35 -19.46 -5.79
N ARG A 181 -27.21 -20.16 -5.67
CA ARG A 181 -26.14 -19.79 -4.72
C ARG A 181 -24.74 -20.16 -5.21
N LEU A 182 -23.79 -19.25 -5.01
CA LEU A 182 -22.36 -19.43 -5.32
C LEU A 182 -21.55 -19.33 -4.01
N ALA A 183 -20.70 -20.31 -3.72
CA ALA A 183 -19.81 -20.25 -2.56
C ALA A 183 -18.78 -19.12 -2.74
N ILE A 184 -18.56 -18.32 -1.70
CA ILE A 184 -17.56 -17.24 -1.74
C ILE A 184 -16.16 -17.83 -1.58
N ASP A 185 -15.24 -17.41 -2.44
CA ASP A 185 -13.81 -17.71 -2.36
C ASP A 185 -12.96 -16.42 -2.28
N GLU A 186 -11.74 -16.54 -1.74
CA GLU A 186 -10.83 -15.39 -1.56
C GLU A 186 -10.37 -14.75 -2.87
N LYS A 187 -10.32 -15.50 -3.98
CA LYS A 187 -9.72 -15.01 -5.23
C LYS A 187 -10.62 -14.03 -5.97
N ASN A 188 -11.92 -14.06 -5.70
CA ASN A 188 -12.92 -13.29 -6.45
C ASN A 188 -13.62 -12.22 -5.60
N VAL A 189 -13.09 -11.87 -4.42
CA VAL A 189 -13.75 -10.94 -3.49
C VAL A 189 -14.00 -9.55 -4.12
N ASP A 190 -13.07 -9.05 -4.93
CA ASP A 190 -13.24 -7.78 -5.64
C ASP A 190 -14.34 -7.85 -6.70
N SER A 191 -14.41 -8.97 -7.43
CA SER A 191 -15.50 -9.25 -8.39
C SER A 191 -16.86 -9.28 -7.70
N TYR A 192 -16.95 -9.95 -6.55
CA TYR A 192 -18.19 -10.01 -5.76
C TYR A 192 -18.59 -8.65 -5.20
N THR A 193 -17.61 -7.86 -4.80
CA THR A 193 -17.78 -6.47 -4.36
C THR A 193 -18.36 -5.63 -5.49
N GLU A 194 -17.77 -5.72 -6.67
CA GLU A 194 -18.23 -4.99 -7.86
C GLU A 194 -19.68 -5.35 -8.22
N LEU A 195 -20.04 -6.64 -8.17
CA LEU A 195 -21.42 -7.08 -8.40
C LEU A 195 -22.40 -6.58 -7.33
N ALA A 196 -22.01 -6.59 -6.06
CA ALA A 196 -22.84 -6.08 -4.97
C ALA A 196 -23.10 -4.57 -5.12
N MET A 197 -22.11 -3.80 -5.59
CA MET A 197 -22.26 -2.37 -5.87
C MET A 197 -23.24 -2.08 -7.02
N TRP A 198 -23.39 -2.99 -7.97
CA TRP A 198 -24.45 -2.87 -8.98
C TRP A 198 -25.79 -3.45 -8.52
N GLY A 199 -25.91 -3.88 -7.26
CA GLY A 199 -27.08 -4.55 -6.74
C GLY A 199 -27.34 -5.91 -7.41
N LEU A 200 -26.32 -6.55 -7.99
CA LEU A 200 -26.45 -7.82 -8.71
C LEU A 200 -26.12 -9.03 -7.83
N ALA A 201 -25.51 -8.80 -6.67
CA ALA A 201 -25.17 -9.85 -5.73
C ALA A 201 -25.49 -9.43 -4.30
N GLU A 202 -25.88 -10.42 -3.50
CA GLU A 202 -26.12 -10.31 -2.07
C GLU A 202 -25.38 -11.43 -1.35
N VAL A 203 -24.81 -11.14 -0.18
CA VAL A 203 -24.17 -12.15 0.64
C VAL A 203 -25.17 -12.76 1.62
N ASN A 204 -25.26 -14.08 1.57
CA ASN A 204 -26.07 -14.89 2.46
C ASN A 204 -25.18 -15.68 3.40
N LEU A 205 -25.69 -15.89 4.60
CA LEU A 205 -25.08 -16.75 5.60
C LEU A 205 -25.92 -18.03 5.72
N THR A 206 -25.34 -19.18 5.38
CA THR A 206 -25.96 -20.48 5.57
C THR A 206 -25.39 -21.19 6.78
N ASN A 207 -26.29 -21.79 7.57
CA ASN A 207 -25.90 -22.70 8.63
C ASN A 207 -26.03 -24.12 8.10
N GLU A 208 -24.92 -24.79 7.85
CA GLU A 208 -24.87 -26.20 7.52
C GLU A 208 -24.49 -27.04 8.75
N GLU A 209 -24.73 -28.36 8.71
CA GLU A 209 -24.41 -29.27 9.80
C GLU A 209 -22.91 -29.31 10.15
N GLU A 210 -22.02 -28.92 9.21
CA GLU A 210 -20.56 -28.90 9.38
C GLU A 210 -19.97 -27.50 9.69
N GLY A 211 -20.78 -26.44 9.67
CA GLY A 211 -20.36 -25.06 9.91
C GLY A 211 -21.23 -24.00 9.24
N THR A 212 -20.91 -22.73 9.50
CA THR A 212 -21.51 -21.59 8.80
C THR A 212 -20.73 -21.32 7.52
N ALA A 213 -21.42 -21.23 6.38
CA ALA A 213 -20.83 -20.90 5.07
C ALA A 213 -21.41 -19.57 4.54
N LEU A 214 -20.63 -18.89 3.69
CA LEU A 214 -21.05 -17.68 2.98
C LEU A 214 -21.35 -18.03 1.53
N GLU A 215 -22.47 -17.51 1.05
CA GLU A 215 -22.92 -17.75 -0.31
C GLU A 215 -23.43 -16.46 -0.95
N LEU A 216 -23.06 -16.21 -2.20
CA LEU A 216 -23.64 -15.14 -3.01
C LEU A 216 -24.92 -15.61 -3.68
N SER A 217 -25.94 -14.76 -3.69
CA SER A 217 -27.15 -14.93 -4.49
C SER A 217 -27.45 -13.66 -5.29
N VAL A 218 -28.30 -13.77 -6.30
CA VAL A 218 -28.80 -12.62 -7.06
C VAL A 218 -30.14 -12.16 -6.45
N PRO A 219 -30.40 -10.85 -6.31
CA PRO A 219 -31.71 -10.37 -5.85
C PRO A 219 -32.85 -10.85 -6.74
N SER A 220 -34.00 -11.16 -6.13
CA SER A 220 -35.12 -11.81 -6.81
C SER A 220 -35.67 -11.05 -8.03
N GLN A 221 -35.58 -9.71 -8.02
CA GLN A 221 -35.98 -8.87 -9.15
C GLN A 221 -34.90 -8.86 -10.23
N ALA A 222 -33.61 -8.73 -9.88
CA ALA A 222 -32.49 -8.78 -10.82
C ALA A 222 -32.41 -10.15 -11.51
N GLU A 223 -32.71 -11.23 -10.78
CA GLU A 223 -32.77 -12.59 -11.31
C GLU A 223 -33.83 -12.73 -12.42
N LYS A 224 -34.99 -12.09 -12.25
CA LYS A 224 -36.10 -12.14 -13.22
C LYS A 224 -35.91 -11.16 -14.38
N GLU A 225 -35.33 -10.01 -14.12
CA GLU A 225 -35.29 -8.90 -15.06
C GLU A 225 -33.98 -8.84 -15.85
N ILE A 226 -32.83 -9.11 -15.23
CA ILE A 226 -31.50 -8.93 -15.85
C ILE A 226 -30.90 -10.23 -16.34
N LEU A 227 -30.86 -11.29 -15.52
CA LEU A 227 -30.20 -12.54 -15.92
C LEU A 227 -30.74 -13.14 -17.24
N PRO A 228 -32.06 -13.12 -17.54
CA PRO A 228 -32.56 -13.62 -18.82
C PRO A 228 -32.14 -12.75 -20.01
N LEU A 229 -31.92 -11.45 -19.79
CA LEU A 229 -31.39 -10.56 -20.81
C LEU A 229 -29.91 -10.86 -21.07
N LEU A 230 -29.11 -11.09 -20.01
CA LEU A 230 -27.70 -11.45 -20.13
C LEU A 230 -27.49 -12.78 -20.87
N LYS A 231 -28.36 -13.78 -20.64
CA LYS A 231 -28.32 -15.06 -21.38
C LYS A 231 -28.54 -14.91 -22.90
N LYS A 232 -29.20 -13.83 -23.33
CA LYS A 232 -29.42 -13.52 -24.75
C LYS A 232 -28.25 -12.75 -25.37
N ILE A 233 -27.35 -12.20 -24.55
CA ILE A 233 -26.15 -11.54 -25.04
C ILE A 233 -25.17 -12.64 -25.46
N THR A 234 -25.07 -12.88 -26.75
CA THR A 234 -23.98 -13.71 -27.30
C THR A 234 -22.67 -12.99 -27.05
N ARG A 235 -21.59 -13.73 -26.69
CA ARG A 235 -20.22 -13.18 -26.51
C ARG A 235 -19.67 -12.47 -27.77
N GLU A 236 -20.42 -12.50 -28.86
CA GLU A 236 -20.06 -12.01 -30.17
C GLU A 236 -21.02 -10.89 -30.58
N SER A 237 -20.42 -9.74 -30.95
CA SER A 237 -21.02 -8.51 -31.47
C SER A 237 -21.81 -7.64 -30.49
N LEU A 238 -21.13 -6.61 -29.99
CA LEU A 238 -21.77 -5.37 -29.56
C LEU A 238 -21.96 -4.46 -30.79
N GLU A 239 -23.16 -3.90 -30.95
CA GLU A 239 -23.41 -2.78 -31.85
C GLU A 239 -23.17 -1.46 -31.09
N GLU A 240 -22.68 -0.46 -31.83
CA GLU A 240 -22.16 0.83 -31.37
C GLU A 240 -22.85 1.40 -30.14
N ASN A 241 -22.02 1.76 -29.17
CA ASN A 241 -22.48 2.32 -27.91
C ASN A 241 -21.43 3.26 -27.31
N SER A 242 -21.89 4.22 -26.49
CA SER A 242 -21.10 5.37 -26.04
C SER A 242 -19.75 5.02 -25.40
N LEU A 243 -19.65 3.89 -24.66
CA LEU A 243 -18.39 3.46 -24.04
C LEU A 243 -17.40 2.80 -25.03
N SER A 244 -17.87 2.20 -26.12
CA SER A 244 -17.01 1.60 -27.16
C SER A 244 -16.36 2.64 -28.09
N ALA A 245 -16.87 3.88 -28.07
CA ALA A 245 -16.36 5.00 -28.86
C ALA A 245 -14.95 5.46 -28.44
N TYR A 246 -14.45 5.00 -27.29
CA TYR A 246 -13.14 5.40 -26.76
C TYR A 246 -11.99 4.57 -27.32
N LEU A 247 -12.31 3.56 -28.12
CA LEU A 247 -11.35 2.64 -28.70
C LEU A 247 -11.07 3.08 -30.14
N SER A 248 -9.85 2.85 -30.62
CA SER A 248 -9.36 3.34 -31.92
C SER A 248 -10.40 3.20 -33.05
N GLU A 249 -10.37 4.07 -34.08
CA GLU A 249 -11.28 4.01 -35.24
C GLU A 249 -11.37 2.61 -35.88
N GLU A 250 -10.32 1.81 -35.77
CA GLU A 250 -10.27 0.42 -36.24
C GLU A 250 -11.19 -0.56 -35.46
N THR A 251 -11.50 -0.24 -34.20
CA THR A 251 -12.33 -1.04 -33.30
C THR A 251 -13.82 -0.81 -33.57
N LEU A 252 -14.20 0.41 -33.97
CA LEU A 252 -15.58 0.81 -34.27
C LEU A 252 -16.18 0.13 -35.50
N GLN A 253 -15.33 -0.34 -36.43
CA GLN A 253 -15.79 -0.93 -37.70
C GLN A 253 -16.07 -2.46 -37.63
N LYS A 254 -15.89 -3.10 -36.47
CA LYS A 254 -15.97 -4.56 -36.33
C LYS A 254 -17.07 -4.97 -35.35
N LYS A 255 -17.67 -6.13 -35.58
CA LYS A 255 -18.37 -6.87 -34.52
C LYS A 255 -17.40 -7.11 -33.37
N ILE A 256 -17.56 -6.39 -32.25
CA ILE A 256 -16.65 -6.48 -31.11
C ILE A 256 -17.08 -7.66 -30.22
N ASN A 257 -16.13 -8.53 -29.85
CA ASN A 257 -16.32 -9.57 -28.83
C ASN A 257 -16.02 -8.97 -27.45
N LEU A 258 -16.83 -9.33 -26.45
CA LEU A 258 -16.73 -8.82 -25.07
C LEU A 258 -15.33 -8.93 -24.47
N ARG A 259 -14.60 -10.02 -24.75
CA ARG A 259 -13.23 -10.23 -24.24
C ARG A 259 -12.26 -9.18 -24.76
N ARG A 260 -12.32 -8.88 -26.07
CA ARG A 260 -11.48 -7.85 -26.68
C ARG A 260 -11.83 -6.47 -26.13
N LEU A 261 -13.12 -6.20 -25.96
CA LEU A 261 -13.59 -4.93 -25.40
C LEU A 261 -13.08 -4.71 -23.96
N ASN A 262 -13.13 -5.75 -23.13
CA ASN A 262 -12.60 -5.68 -21.76
C ASN A 262 -11.08 -5.44 -21.73
N GLN A 263 -10.32 -6.05 -22.64
CA GLN A 263 -8.88 -5.78 -22.78
C GLN A 263 -8.61 -4.32 -23.15
N ASP A 264 -9.40 -3.79 -24.09
CA ASP A 264 -9.28 -2.40 -24.53
C ASP A 264 -9.65 -1.43 -23.39
N PHE A 265 -10.65 -1.76 -22.56
CA PHE A 265 -10.98 -0.99 -21.35
C PHE A 265 -9.92 -1.10 -20.27
N GLN A 266 -9.38 -2.29 -20.00
CA GLN A 266 -8.27 -2.46 -19.05
C GLN A 266 -7.09 -1.58 -19.47
N SER A 267 -6.74 -1.59 -20.75
CA SER A 267 -5.70 -0.71 -21.28
C SER A 267 -6.00 0.78 -21.07
N PHE A 268 -7.27 1.18 -21.06
CA PHE A 268 -7.67 2.55 -20.78
C PHE A 268 -7.61 2.87 -19.27
N GLU A 269 -7.99 1.93 -18.40
CA GLU A 269 -7.83 2.03 -16.94
C GLU A 269 -6.37 2.17 -16.55
N ASP A 270 -5.50 1.33 -17.11
CA ASP A 270 -4.07 1.34 -16.83
C ASP A 270 -3.47 2.71 -17.16
N LYS A 271 -3.87 3.31 -18.30
CA LYS A 271 -3.46 4.68 -18.67
C LYS A 271 -3.93 5.73 -17.67
N ILE A 272 -5.18 5.63 -17.19
CA ILE A 272 -5.66 6.56 -16.15
C ILE A 272 -4.88 6.35 -14.85
N GLY A 273 -4.60 5.09 -14.48
CA GLY A 273 -3.80 4.73 -13.32
C GLY A 273 -2.39 5.33 -13.40
N ASP A 274 -1.67 5.14 -14.51
CA ASP A 274 -0.35 5.75 -14.74
C ASP A 274 -0.40 7.27 -14.65
N PHE A 275 -1.43 7.87 -15.25
CA PHE A 275 -1.62 9.31 -15.19
C PHE A 275 -1.78 9.79 -13.75
N LEU A 276 -2.70 9.18 -13.00
CA LEU A 276 -3.00 9.60 -11.64
C LEU A 276 -1.93 9.18 -10.63
N ARG A 277 -1.12 8.14 -10.87
CA ARG A 277 0.09 7.86 -10.08
C ARG A 277 1.13 8.98 -10.20
N THR A 278 1.15 9.68 -11.31
CA THR A 278 2.05 10.84 -11.51
C THR A 278 1.50 12.09 -10.80
N TYR A 279 0.21 12.38 -10.99
CA TYR A 279 -0.36 13.66 -10.56
C TYR A 279 -1.11 13.59 -9.22
N GLY A 280 -1.47 12.40 -8.77
CA GLY A 280 -2.27 12.09 -7.57
C GLY A 280 -3.74 12.41 -7.73
N PHE A 281 -4.02 13.68 -7.98
CA PHE A 281 -5.37 14.21 -8.13
C PHE A 281 -5.38 15.47 -9.00
N MET A 282 -6.46 15.66 -9.76
CA MET A 282 -6.56 16.73 -10.75
C MET A 282 -7.99 17.23 -10.93
N GLU A 283 -8.11 18.52 -11.23
CA GLU A 283 -9.38 19.12 -11.67
C GLU A 283 -9.87 18.40 -12.92
N LYS A 284 -11.15 18.00 -12.98
CA LYS A 284 -11.69 17.12 -14.04
C LYS A 284 -11.43 17.59 -15.48
N ASP A 285 -11.45 18.90 -15.71
CA ASP A 285 -11.32 19.48 -17.05
C ASP A 285 -9.84 19.48 -17.45
N THR A 286 -8.95 19.84 -16.52
CA THR A 286 -7.49 19.74 -16.69
C THR A 286 -7.04 18.29 -16.89
N PHE A 287 -7.59 17.35 -16.11
CA PHE A 287 -7.37 15.91 -16.24
C PHE A 287 -7.70 15.45 -17.66
N ARG A 288 -8.90 15.76 -18.17
CA ARG A 288 -9.31 15.40 -19.53
C ARG A 288 -8.33 15.92 -20.57
N GLU A 289 -8.05 17.21 -20.54
CA GLU A 289 -7.25 17.87 -21.57
C GLU A 289 -5.84 17.30 -21.65
N MET A 290 -5.20 17.11 -20.50
CA MET A 290 -3.86 16.54 -20.44
C MET A 290 -3.85 15.05 -20.79
N PHE A 291 -4.78 14.25 -20.26
CA PHE A 291 -4.91 12.83 -20.59
C PHE A 291 -5.10 12.62 -22.10
N CYS A 292 -6.04 13.34 -22.71
CA CYS A 292 -6.31 13.26 -24.16
C CYS A 292 -5.06 13.62 -24.97
N ARG A 293 -4.30 14.63 -24.53
CA ARG A 293 -3.06 15.05 -25.19
C ARG A 293 -1.96 14.00 -25.10
N VAL A 294 -1.74 13.39 -23.94
CA VAL A 294 -0.67 12.39 -23.72
C VAL A 294 -0.88 11.16 -24.60
N TRP A 295 -2.10 10.62 -24.64
CA TRP A 295 -2.39 9.39 -25.37
C TRP A 295 -2.98 9.62 -26.77
N GLY A 296 -3.16 10.87 -27.20
CA GLY A 296 -3.75 11.21 -28.50
C GLY A 296 -5.20 10.76 -28.66
N ILE A 297 -5.96 10.71 -27.55
CA ILE A 297 -7.34 10.22 -27.52
C ILE A 297 -8.30 11.41 -27.66
N GLN A 298 -9.36 11.26 -28.45
CA GLN A 298 -10.45 12.24 -28.52
C GLN A 298 -11.68 11.72 -27.80
N VAL A 299 -11.98 12.28 -26.63
CA VAL A 299 -13.17 11.94 -25.84
C VAL A 299 -13.78 13.22 -25.25
N THR A 300 -15.11 13.29 -25.20
CA THR A 300 -15.80 14.44 -24.61
C THR A 300 -15.71 14.40 -23.07
N ALA A 301 -15.97 15.54 -22.43
CA ALA A 301 -15.97 15.64 -20.96
C ALA A 301 -16.94 14.67 -20.29
N GLU A 302 -18.17 14.62 -20.79
CA GLU A 302 -19.24 13.79 -20.25
C GLU A 302 -18.90 12.31 -20.36
N GLU A 303 -18.33 11.92 -21.50
CA GLU A 303 -17.99 10.54 -21.78
C GLU A 303 -16.75 10.06 -20.99
N LEU A 304 -15.70 10.88 -20.86
CA LEU A 304 -14.57 10.53 -20.00
C LEU A 304 -15.00 10.39 -18.55
N MET A 305 -15.86 11.30 -18.06
CA MET A 305 -16.38 11.20 -16.70
C MET A 305 -17.27 9.98 -16.53
N ARG A 306 -18.09 9.62 -17.53
CA ARG A 306 -18.85 8.35 -17.50
C ARG A 306 -17.92 7.16 -17.29
N PHE A 307 -16.79 7.10 -18.00
CA PHE A 307 -15.79 6.06 -17.79
C PHE A 307 -15.19 6.09 -16.38
N VAL A 308 -14.72 7.27 -15.93
CA VAL A 308 -14.13 7.46 -14.60
C VAL A 308 -15.07 6.98 -13.50
N TYR A 309 -16.37 7.30 -13.59
CA TYR A 309 -17.34 6.83 -12.60
C TYR A 309 -17.58 5.32 -12.70
N LEU A 310 -17.84 4.79 -13.90
CA LEU A 310 -18.18 3.38 -14.09
C LEU A 310 -17.06 2.42 -13.72
N ARG A 311 -15.85 2.70 -14.19
CA ARG A 311 -14.69 1.79 -14.10
C ARG A 311 -13.70 2.21 -13.03
N GLY A 312 -13.84 3.43 -12.52
CA GLY A 312 -13.00 3.99 -11.47
C GLY A 312 -13.75 4.10 -10.14
N THR A 313 -14.66 5.07 -10.04
CA THR A 313 -15.29 5.48 -8.77
C THR A 313 -16.23 4.44 -8.19
N VAL A 314 -17.05 3.78 -9.03
CA VAL A 314 -17.93 2.70 -8.58
C VAL A 314 -17.11 1.55 -8.03
N PRO A 315 -16.19 0.90 -8.76
CA PRO A 315 -15.38 -0.18 -8.20
C PRO A 315 -14.30 0.31 -7.23
N LYS A 316 -14.24 1.62 -6.91
CA LYS A 316 -13.27 2.28 -6.01
C LYS A 316 -11.82 2.11 -6.42
N ARG A 317 -11.59 1.95 -7.72
CA ARG A 317 -10.26 2.07 -8.32
C ARG A 317 -9.82 3.53 -8.41
N LEU A 318 -10.78 4.46 -8.46
CA LEU A 318 -10.58 5.90 -8.44
C LEU A 318 -11.54 6.57 -7.46
N MET A 319 -11.33 7.85 -7.18
CA MET A 319 -12.27 8.68 -6.45
C MET A 319 -12.56 9.98 -7.17
N THR A 320 -13.76 10.50 -6.95
CA THR A 320 -14.15 11.86 -7.37
C THR A 320 -14.59 12.64 -6.15
N ALA A 321 -14.08 13.86 -5.99
CA ALA A 321 -14.41 14.71 -4.86
C ALA A 321 -14.78 16.13 -5.30
N GLU A 322 -15.63 16.77 -4.51
CA GLU A 322 -15.95 18.19 -4.62
C GLU A 322 -15.49 18.85 -3.32
N LEU A 323 -14.64 19.88 -3.44
CA LEU A 323 -14.19 20.63 -2.26
C LEU A 323 -15.31 21.53 -1.76
N LYS A 324 -15.50 21.61 -0.43
CA LYS A 324 -16.62 22.37 0.18
C LYS A 324 -16.66 23.85 -0.24
N GLU A 325 -15.53 24.44 -0.62
CA GLU A 325 -15.40 25.85 -0.99
C GLU A 325 -15.42 26.09 -2.52
N GLY A 326 -15.43 25.04 -3.35
CA GLY A 326 -15.38 25.15 -4.81
C GLY A 326 -16.34 24.18 -5.49
N LYS A 327 -17.06 24.63 -6.52
CA LYS A 327 -17.84 23.73 -7.41
C LYS A 327 -16.96 22.85 -8.32
N GLU A 328 -15.66 22.79 -8.03
CA GLU A 328 -14.67 22.10 -8.84
C GLU A 328 -14.62 20.62 -8.43
N VAL A 329 -14.74 19.75 -9.44
CA VAL A 329 -14.71 18.31 -9.26
C VAL A 329 -13.29 17.83 -9.55
N PHE A 330 -12.74 17.04 -8.64
CA PHE A 330 -11.44 16.40 -8.77
C PHE A 330 -11.60 14.93 -9.08
N VAL A 331 -10.66 14.37 -9.85
CA VAL A 331 -10.44 12.93 -10.03
C VAL A 331 -9.14 12.59 -9.30
N SER A 332 -9.12 11.53 -8.49
CA SER A 332 -7.96 11.11 -7.71
C SER A 332 -7.83 9.60 -7.60
N LEU A 333 -6.67 9.16 -7.12
CA LEU A 333 -6.53 7.82 -6.56
C LEU A 333 -7.32 7.69 -5.24
N PRO A 334 -7.80 6.49 -4.86
CA PRO A 334 -8.68 6.30 -3.72
C PRO A 334 -8.07 6.59 -2.35
N TRP A 335 -6.77 6.39 -2.19
CA TRP A 335 -6.09 6.58 -0.90
C TRP A 335 -5.66 8.04 -0.65
N VAL A 336 -5.69 8.89 -1.68
CA VAL A 336 -5.19 10.27 -1.59
C VAL A 336 -6.10 11.13 -0.72
N GLU A 337 -5.55 11.70 0.35
CA GLU A 337 -6.25 12.65 1.20
C GLU A 337 -6.32 14.05 0.55
N ILE A 338 -7.33 14.26 -0.32
CA ILE A 338 -7.44 15.46 -1.17
C ILE A 338 -7.39 16.77 -0.38
N ASN A 339 -8.02 16.86 0.80
CA ASN A 339 -8.03 18.10 1.59
C ASN A 339 -6.61 18.49 2.05
N ARG A 340 -5.89 17.54 2.67
CA ARG A 340 -4.50 17.72 3.09
C ARG A 340 -3.59 18.06 1.92
N MET A 341 -3.75 17.36 0.79
CA MET A 341 -2.97 17.63 -0.42
C MET A 341 -3.26 19.01 -1.01
N MET A 342 -4.51 19.47 -0.95
CA MET A 342 -4.91 20.79 -1.43
C MET A 342 -4.36 21.93 -0.58
N GLU A 343 -4.31 21.77 0.75
CA GLU A 343 -3.66 22.73 1.64
C GLU A 343 -2.18 22.92 1.28
N LYS A 344 -1.45 21.81 1.13
CA LYS A 344 -0.03 21.84 0.71
C LYS A 344 0.15 22.39 -0.71
N ARG A 345 -0.71 22.01 -1.65
CA ARG A 345 -0.70 22.55 -3.03
C ARG A 345 -0.89 24.06 -3.04
N ASN A 346 -1.81 24.58 -2.23
CA ASN A 346 -2.04 26.02 -2.08
C ASN A 346 -0.84 26.74 -1.44
N GLN A 347 -0.12 26.08 -0.53
CA GLN A 347 1.09 26.62 0.09
C GLN A 347 2.27 26.71 -0.89
N TYR A 348 2.53 25.64 -1.67
CA TYR A 348 3.77 25.51 -2.42
C TYR A 348 3.65 25.83 -3.92
N CYS A 349 2.53 25.50 -4.56
CA CYS A 349 2.45 25.49 -6.03
C CYS A 349 1.11 25.97 -6.61
N ARG A 350 0.35 26.79 -5.86
CA ARG A 350 -0.97 27.32 -6.27
C ARG A 350 -0.98 27.82 -7.73
N ASP A 351 -0.09 28.76 -8.03
CA ASP A 351 0.00 29.46 -9.32
C ASP A 351 0.94 28.78 -10.33
N ILE A 352 1.41 27.56 -10.03
CA ILE A 352 2.33 26.81 -10.89
C ILE A 352 1.52 25.85 -11.78
N PRO A 353 1.76 25.83 -13.10
CA PRO A 353 1.06 24.89 -13.99
C PRO A 353 1.57 23.46 -13.81
N TYR A 354 0.71 22.49 -14.11
CA TYR A 354 1.11 21.08 -14.20
C TYR A 354 2.29 20.89 -15.17
N PRO A 355 3.22 19.95 -14.89
CA PRO A 355 4.21 19.53 -15.86
C PRO A 355 3.51 18.86 -17.06
N VAL A 356 3.92 19.26 -18.27
CA VAL A 356 3.44 18.65 -19.51
C VAL A 356 4.41 17.55 -19.88
N LEU A 357 4.03 16.31 -19.59
CA LEU A 357 4.84 15.11 -19.82
C LEU A 357 4.37 14.38 -21.09
N SER A 358 5.28 13.70 -21.77
CA SER A 358 4.98 12.70 -22.79
C SER A 358 4.50 11.38 -22.17
N LYS A 359 4.07 10.44 -23.01
CA LYS A 359 3.72 9.09 -22.55
C LYS A 359 4.91 8.39 -21.90
N GLU A 360 6.09 8.50 -22.51
CA GLU A 360 7.35 7.91 -22.03
C GLU A 360 7.75 8.55 -20.69
N GLU A 361 7.67 9.88 -20.59
CA GLU A 361 8.01 10.61 -19.36
C GLU A 361 7.08 10.25 -18.19
N ILE A 362 5.79 9.96 -18.44
CA ILE A 362 4.88 9.47 -17.40
C ILE A 362 5.33 8.10 -16.89
N THR A 363 5.64 7.16 -17.78
CA THR A 363 6.13 5.83 -17.38
C THR A 363 7.46 5.93 -16.64
N ASP A 364 8.40 6.72 -17.15
CA ASP A 364 9.73 6.90 -16.54
C ASP A 364 9.65 7.57 -15.16
N SER A 365 8.66 8.45 -14.94
CA SER A 365 8.46 9.12 -13.65
C SER A 365 8.18 8.18 -12.48
N HIS A 366 7.69 6.96 -12.76
CA HIS A 366 7.44 5.94 -11.73
C HIS A 366 8.64 5.03 -11.51
N GLU A 367 9.48 4.83 -12.52
CA GLU A 367 10.59 3.87 -12.46
C GLU A 367 11.69 4.30 -11.51
N HIS A 368 12.00 5.59 -11.43
CA HIS A 368 13.09 6.04 -10.57
C HIS A 368 12.73 5.92 -9.06
N PRO A 369 11.57 6.39 -8.57
CA PRO A 369 11.10 6.10 -7.22
C PRO A 369 10.94 4.59 -6.95
N ALA A 370 10.42 3.83 -7.93
CA ALA A 370 10.32 2.38 -7.82
C ALA A 370 11.70 1.71 -7.66
N GLY A 371 12.73 2.17 -8.38
CA GLY A 371 14.10 1.68 -8.22
C GLY A 371 14.64 1.88 -6.79
N VAL A 372 14.35 3.03 -6.17
CA VAL A 372 14.75 3.30 -4.78
C VAL A 372 14.01 2.37 -3.81
N TRP A 373 12.71 2.19 -3.98
CA TRP A 373 11.92 1.29 -3.12
C TRP A 373 12.29 -0.18 -3.31
N ARG A 374 12.64 -0.62 -4.53
CA ARG A 374 13.21 -1.95 -4.77
C ARG A 374 14.52 -2.13 -3.99
N ALA A 375 15.41 -1.14 -3.99
CA ALA A 375 16.65 -1.20 -3.21
C ALA A 375 16.40 -1.27 -1.69
N ILE A 376 15.33 -0.64 -1.19
CA ILE A 376 14.89 -0.78 0.21
C ILE A 376 14.40 -2.21 0.47
N CYS A 377 13.54 -2.76 -0.40
CA CYS A 377 13.04 -4.13 -0.29
C CYS A 377 14.18 -5.16 -0.34
N ASP A 378 15.16 -4.98 -1.24
CA ASP A 378 16.33 -5.85 -1.36
C ASP A 378 17.16 -5.85 -0.07
N ALA A 379 17.31 -4.69 0.57
CA ALA A 379 17.99 -4.57 1.87
C ALA A 379 17.26 -5.33 3.00
N PHE A 380 15.96 -5.60 2.85
CA PHE A 380 15.15 -6.36 3.80
C PHE A 380 15.02 -7.85 3.42
N GLN A 381 15.06 -8.20 2.13
CA GLN A 381 14.98 -9.58 1.63
C GLN A 381 16.06 -10.50 2.19
N GLU A 382 17.23 -9.97 2.54
CA GLU A 382 18.33 -10.75 3.11
C GLU A 382 18.03 -11.34 4.52
N ARG A 383 16.84 -11.09 5.10
CA ARG A 383 16.51 -11.43 6.51
C ARG A 383 15.17 -12.18 6.76
N ASP A 384 14.71 -13.04 5.84
CA ASP A 384 13.56 -13.99 5.98
C ASP A 384 12.12 -13.44 5.70
N GLY A 385 11.91 -12.62 4.66
CA GLY A 385 10.56 -12.16 4.25
C GLY A 385 9.81 -13.12 3.29
N GLU A 386 8.49 -13.24 3.42
CA GLU A 386 7.61 -13.85 2.41
C GLU A 386 7.36 -12.86 1.25
N GLU A 387 7.34 -13.32 -0.01
CA GLU A 387 7.25 -12.47 -1.22
C GLU A 387 6.05 -11.50 -1.18
N ASP A 388 4.90 -11.96 -0.71
CA ASP A 388 3.67 -11.14 -0.61
C ASP A 388 3.80 -9.97 0.39
N THR A 389 4.62 -10.12 1.44
CA THR A 389 4.81 -9.05 2.45
C THR A 389 5.65 -7.89 1.92
N LEU A 390 6.51 -8.14 0.94
CA LEU A 390 7.38 -7.12 0.36
C LEU A 390 6.66 -6.26 -0.68
N GLU A 391 5.66 -6.82 -1.35
CA GLU A 391 4.82 -6.04 -2.28
C GLU A 391 3.99 -4.99 -1.52
N ASP A 392 3.44 -5.35 -0.36
CA ASP A 392 2.73 -4.40 0.51
C ASP A 392 3.65 -3.26 0.98
N LEU A 393 4.86 -3.60 1.45
CA LEU A 393 5.89 -2.62 1.81
C LEU A 393 6.20 -1.66 0.65
N PHE A 394 6.37 -2.22 -0.55
CA PHE A 394 6.70 -1.47 -1.76
C PHE A 394 5.58 -0.49 -2.15
N GLN A 395 4.34 -0.96 -2.20
CA GLN A 395 3.19 -0.12 -2.59
C GLN A 395 2.86 0.96 -1.57
N GLU A 396 2.86 0.62 -0.27
CA GLU A 396 2.63 1.59 0.80
C GLU A 396 3.73 2.66 0.86
N GLY A 397 4.98 2.24 0.66
CA GLY A 397 6.13 3.14 0.58
C GLY A 397 6.03 4.15 -0.57
N LEU A 398 5.71 3.69 -1.77
CA LEU A 398 5.48 4.56 -2.92
C LEU A 398 4.39 5.59 -2.64
N CYS A 399 3.26 5.16 -2.07
CA CYS A 399 2.15 6.05 -1.70
C CYS A 399 2.59 7.11 -0.67
N LEU A 400 3.27 6.69 0.40
CA LEU A 400 3.77 7.59 1.44
C LEU A 400 4.67 8.69 0.85
N THR A 401 5.56 8.33 -0.08
CA THR A 401 6.47 9.30 -0.71
C THR A 401 5.74 10.25 -1.65
N ALA A 402 4.80 9.75 -2.47
CA ALA A 402 4.04 10.55 -3.42
C ALA A 402 3.11 11.58 -2.74
N GLU A 403 2.62 11.27 -1.54
CA GLU A 403 1.87 12.22 -0.68
C GLU A 403 2.77 13.26 0.02
N GLY A 404 4.08 13.21 -0.23
CA GLY A 404 5.05 14.14 0.32
C GLY A 404 5.43 13.84 1.76
N GLY A 405 5.45 12.56 2.15
CA GLY A 405 5.98 12.12 3.44
C GLY A 405 7.40 12.64 3.69
N SER A 406 7.68 12.96 4.95
CA SER A 406 9.00 13.34 5.44
C SER A 406 9.89 12.11 5.60
N VAL A 407 11.21 12.32 5.63
CA VAL A 407 12.18 11.24 5.87
C VAL A 407 11.94 10.58 7.23
N SER A 408 11.51 11.32 8.23
CA SER A 408 11.15 10.75 9.54
C SER A 408 9.94 9.83 9.44
N GLU A 409 8.88 10.21 8.73
CA GLU A 409 7.70 9.35 8.52
C GLU A 409 8.08 8.08 7.74
N ILE A 410 8.94 8.19 6.71
CA ILE A 410 9.44 7.03 5.94
C ILE A 410 10.24 6.11 6.85
N ILE A 411 11.15 6.64 7.67
CA ILE A 411 11.97 5.83 8.57
C ILE A 411 11.13 5.20 9.68
N GLU A 412 10.11 5.88 10.20
CA GLU A 412 9.15 5.30 11.15
C GLU A 412 8.33 4.17 10.51
N PHE A 413 7.85 4.37 9.29
CA PHE A 413 7.19 3.33 8.50
C PHE A 413 8.10 2.11 8.34
N LEU A 414 9.34 2.28 7.89
CA LEU A 414 10.30 1.17 7.73
C LEU A 414 10.59 0.42 9.03
N LYS A 415 10.59 1.11 10.18
CA LYS A 415 10.78 0.49 11.51
C LYS A 415 9.64 -0.43 11.93
N ASP A 416 8.43 -0.23 11.40
CA ASP A 416 7.31 -1.14 11.64
C ASP A 416 7.50 -2.49 10.94
N TRP A 417 8.30 -2.51 9.87
CA TRP A 417 8.67 -3.71 9.13
C TRP A 417 9.95 -4.36 9.68
N GLN A 418 10.98 -3.57 10.01
CA GLN A 418 12.28 -4.09 10.46
C GLN A 418 12.99 -3.15 11.45
N GLU A 419 13.54 -3.69 12.54
CA GLU A 419 14.39 -2.91 13.45
C GLU A 419 15.73 -2.59 12.78
N VAL A 420 16.16 -1.32 12.86
CA VAL A 420 17.50 -0.90 12.41
C VAL A 420 18.55 -1.38 13.41
N GLU A 421 19.39 -2.32 12.99
CA GLU A 421 20.29 -3.03 13.92
C GLU A 421 21.66 -2.35 14.07
N SER A 422 22.09 -1.55 13.08
CA SER A 422 23.40 -0.90 13.09
C SER A 422 23.39 0.56 12.59
N PRO A 423 24.38 1.39 12.97
CA PRO A 423 24.54 2.73 12.42
C PRO A 423 24.77 2.75 10.90
N GLY A 424 25.40 1.71 10.33
CA GLY A 424 25.57 1.58 8.88
C GLY A 424 24.25 1.38 8.15
N GLU A 425 23.42 0.48 8.67
CA GLU A 425 22.05 0.25 8.17
C GLU A 425 21.21 1.54 8.27
N GLY A 426 21.27 2.24 9.41
CA GLY A 426 20.61 3.53 9.59
C GLY A 426 21.04 4.57 8.56
N ALA A 427 22.34 4.67 8.28
CA ALA A 427 22.89 5.57 7.27
C ALA A 427 22.41 5.23 5.85
N LEU A 428 22.37 3.94 5.49
CA LEU A 428 21.89 3.49 4.18
C LEU A 428 20.39 3.74 4.01
N LEU A 429 19.58 3.35 5.00
CA LEU A 429 18.13 3.56 4.96
C LEU A 429 17.78 5.04 4.92
N TRP A 430 18.49 5.88 5.67
CA TRP A 430 18.28 7.32 5.62
C TRP A 430 18.62 7.89 4.23
N ARG A 431 19.72 7.45 3.61
CA ARG A 431 20.03 7.80 2.22
C ARG A 431 18.89 7.43 1.27
N LEU A 432 18.41 6.20 1.33
CA LEU A 432 17.35 5.71 0.45
C LEU A 432 16.03 6.46 0.69
N ALA A 433 15.68 6.75 1.95
CA ALA A 433 14.51 7.56 2.28
C ALA A 433 14.60 8.99 1.73
N VAL A 434 15.79 9.62 1.79
CA VAL A 434 16.04 10.92 1.16
C VAL A 434 15.86 10.85 -0.35
N LEU A 435 16.44 9.85 -1.01
CA LEU A 435 16.28 9.65 -2.46
C LEU A 435 14.81 9.49 -2.83
N ALA A 436 14.08 8.62 -2.13
CA ALA A 436 12.67 8.37 -2.37
C ALA A 436 11.84 9.66 -2.23
N GLY A 437 12.09 10.44 -1.17
CA GLY A 437 11.41 11.72 -0.95
C GLY A 437 11.80 12.84 -1.93
N LEU A 438 13.00 12.80 -2.51
CA LEU A 438 13.46 13.81 -3.48
C LEU A 438 12.91 13.57 -4.89
N CYS A 439 12.85 12.30 -5.30
CA CYS A 439 12.56 11.93 -6.69
C CYS A 439 11.10 11.58 -6.97
N ALA A 440 10.31 11.22 -5.95
CA ALA A 440 8.92 10.89 -6.14
C ALA A 440 8.14 12.07 -6.75
N PRO A 441 7.30 11.84 -7.77
CA PRO A 441 6.36 12.85 -8.23
C PRO A 441 5.35 13.15 -7.12
N LEU A 442 5.33 14.39 -6.64
CA LEU A 442 4.54 14.74 -5.46
C LEU A 442 3.16 15.28 -5.85
N TYR A 443 2.12 14.71 -5.25
CA TYR A 443 0.73 15.12 -5.49
C TYR A 443 0.50 16.59 -5.09
N MET A 444 1.09 17.00 -3.97
CA MET A 444 1.05 18.38 -3.48
C MET A 444 1.82 19.37 -4.39
N LEU A 445 2.70 18.87 -5.26
CA LEU A 445 3.42 19.66 -6.25
C LEU A 445 2.94 19.38 -7.68
N LYS A 446 1.68 18.93 -7.87
CA LYS A 446 1.11 18.68 -9.20
C LYS A 446 1.94 17.70 -10.04
N GLY A 447 2.60 16.72 -9.41
CA GLY A 447 3.42 15.70 -10.06
C GLY A 447 4.87 16.09 -10.34
N TYR A 448 5.32 17.29 -9.95
CA TYR A 448 6.77 17.56 -9.92
C TYR A 448 7.42 16.79 -8.77
N SER A 449 8.61 16.24 -9.00
CA SER A 449 9.51 15.86 -7.91
C SER A 449 10.04 17.10 -7.19
N ARG A 450 10.56 16.94 -5.96
CA ARG A 450 11.20 18.07 -5.25
C ARG A 450 12.39 18.61 -6.04
N TYR A 451 13.14 17.69 -6.66
CA TYR A 451 14.29 18.01 -7.49
C TYR A 451 13.90 18.85 -8.71
N ASP A 452 12.97 18.37 -9.54
CA ASP A 452 12.54 19.08 -10.76
C ASP A 452 11.88 20.43 -10.45
N PHE A 453 11.10 20.47 -9.36
CA PHE A 453 10.46 21.69 -8.91
C PHE A 453 11.51 22.75 -8.53
N TYR A 454 12.56 22.34 -7.82
CA TYR A 454 13.64 23.23 -7.44
C TYR A 454 14.48 23.68 -8.64
N GLU A 455 14.88 22.78 -9.53
CA GLU A 455 15.64 23.12 -10.74
C GLU A 455 14.87 24.11 -11.62
N LYS A 456 13.55 23.93 -11.75
CA LYS A 456 12.72 24.76 -12.62
C LYS A 456 12.36 26.12 -12.00
N TYR A 457 12.10 26.18 -10.70
CA TYR A 457 11.55 27.37 -10.06
C TYR A 457 12.44 28.00 -8.97
N GLY A 458 13.52 27.33 -8.57
CA GLY A 458 14.47 27.78 -7.55
C GLY A 458 13.86 27.93 -6.14
N LYS A 459 12.74 27.26 -5.86
CA LYS A 459 11.97 27.43 -4.62
C LYS A 459 11.78 26.13 -3.88
N TYR A 460 11.72 26.26 -2.55
CA TYR A 460 11.30 25.23 -1.61
C TYR A 460 12.07 23.91 -1.72
N LYS A 461 13.37 23.89 -2.06
CA LYS A 461 14.16 22.68 -2.37
C LYS A 461 13.79 21.39 -1.61
N TYR A 462 13.61 21.49 -0.30
CA TYR A 462 13.26 20.35 0.55
C TYR A 462 11.82 20.39 1.10
N GLN A 463 11.10 21.52 1.00
CA GLN A 463 9.77 21.72 1.59
C GLN A 463 9.72 21.26 3.06
N ASP A 464 8.91 20.25 3.34
CA ASP A 464 8.64 19.57 4.62
C ASP A 464 9.32 18.19 4.70
N LEU A 465 10.30 17.91 3.83
CA LEU A 465 10.99 16.62 3.76
C LEU A 465 11.70 16.25 5.08
N PHE A 466 12.18 17.24 5.82
CA PHE A 466 12.93 17.02 7.06
C PHE A 466 12.16 17.52 8.27
N THR A 467 12.14 16.69 9.31
CA THR A 467 11.70 17.06 10.65
C THR A 467 12.86 16.87 11.62
N GLN A 468 12.78 17.44 12.82
CA GLN A 468 13.81 17.25 13.83
C GLN A 468 13.17 16.94 15.18
N THR A 469 13.98 16.38 16.09
CA THR A 469 13.56 16.12 17.47
C THR A 469 14.47 16.84 18.46
N ASP A 470 14.05 16.94 19.73
CA ASP A 470 14.88 17.51 20.81
C ASP A 470 15.93 16.51 21.35
N LYS A 471 16.20 15.41 20.64
CA LYS A 471 17.18 14.42 21.08
C LYS A 471 18.60 15.00 21.06
N LYS A 472 19.40 14.57 22.03
CA LYS A 472 20.82 14.92 22.09
C LYS A 472 21.55 14.28 20.92
N ILE A 473 22.38 15.07 20.22
CA ILE A 473 23.15 14.67 19.03
C ILE A 473 23.74 13.26 19.14
N ARG A 474 24.44 12.94 20.25
CA ARG A 474 25.08 11.61 20.43
C ARG A 474 24.14 10.39 20.43
N LYS A 475 22.83 10.60 20.58
CA LYS A 475 21.80 9.56 20.63
C LYS A 475 20.75 9.72 19.54
N ALA A 476 20.92 10.72 18.68
CA ALA A 476 19.98 11.05 17.62
C ALA A 476 20.40 10.30 16.37
N SER A 477 19.46 9.63 15.70
CA SER A 477 19.69 9.13 14.35
C SER A 477 19.65 10.28 13.34
N LEU A 478 20.04 10.04 12.07
CA LEU A 478 20.16 11.12 11.08
C LEU A 478 18.86 11.95 10.89
N HIS A 479 17.69 11.31 10.85
CA HIS A 479 16.37 11.96 10.75
C HIS A 479 15.99 12.78 12.00
N GLU A 480 16.73 12.62 13.09
CA GLU A 480 16.47 13.29 14.37
C GLU A 480 17.42 14.48 14.60
N LEU A 481 18.45 14.64 13.76
CA LEU A 481 19.42 15.72 13.81
C LEU A 481 18.80 17.06 13.35
N PRO A 482 19.46 18.21 13.57
CA PRO A 482 18.93 19.50 13.13
C PRO A 482 18.66 19.54 11.63
N ILE A 483 17.55 20.18 11.23
CA ILE A 483 17.12 20.25 9.81
C ILE A 483 18.23 20.79 8.91
N SER A 484 18.95 21.83 9.34
CA SER A 484 20.04 22.41 8.53
C SER A 484 21.17 21.43 8.21
N LEU A 485 21.44 20.46 9.10
CA LEU A 485 22.39 19.41 8.81
C LEU A 485 21.78 18.36 7.87
N GLN A 486 20.52 17.98 8.08
CA GLN A 486 19.82 17.05 7.18
C GLN A 486 19.79 17.58 5.74
N GLU A 487 19.53 18.87 5.56
CA GLU A 487 19.59 19.54 4.24
C GLU A 487 20.99 19.49 3.62
N GLN A 488 22.04 19.75 4.42
CA GLN A 488 23.43 19.65 3.96
C GLN A 488 23.82 18.20 3.58
N LEU A 489 23.31 17.21 4.32
CA LEU A 489 23.52 15.80 3.99
C LEU A 489 22.72 15.39 2.75
N ALA A 490 21.53 15.95 2.53
CA ALA A 490 20.75 15.74 1.31
C ALA A 490 21.41 16.35 0.08
N ASP A 491 22.11 17.48 0.22
CA ASP A 491 22.95 18.03 -0.85
C ASP A 491 24.04 17.04 -1.29
N LEU A 492 24.65 16.31 -0.35
CA LEU A 492 25.61 15.25 -0.66
C LEU A 492 24.96 14.13 -1.47
N VAL A 493 23.72 13.73 -1.11
CA VAL A 493 22.96 12.71 -1.86
C VAL A 493 22.79 13.13 -3.32
N ILE A 494 22.33 14.36 -3.55
CA ILE A 494 22.12 14.90 -4.90
C ILE A 494 23.43 14.93 -5.68
N LEU A 495 24.52 15.41 -5.09
CA LEU A 495 25.83 15.47 -5.74
C LEU A 495 26.38 14.07 -6.05
N ALA A 496 26.12 13.09 -5.18
CA ALA A 496 26.52 11.70 -5.38
C ALA A 496 25.76 11.05 -6.54
N GLU A 497 24.45 11.27 -6.66
CA GLU A 497 23.66 10.78 -7.82
C GLU A 497 24.13 11.41 -9.13
N GLN A 498 24.63 12.64 -9.10
CA GLN A 498 25.21 13.33 -10.27
C GLN A 498 26.65 12.91 -10.59
N GLY A 499 27.25 11.99 -9.83
CA GLY A 499 28.65 11.58 -10.01
C GLY A 499 29.67 12.69 -9.71
N LYS A 500 29.30 13.73 -8.95
CA LYS A 500 30.17 14.88 -8.64
C LYS A 500 31.07 14.61 -7.43
N TYR A 501 31.94 13.61 -7.54
CA TYR A 501 32.81 13.15 -6.45
C TYR A 501 33.56 14.28 -5.72
N TRP A 502 34.24 15.17 -6.46
CA TRP A 502 35.03 16.25 -5.84
C TRP A 502 34.19 17.30 -5.12
N GLU A 503 32.93 17.48 -5.52
CA GLU A 503 31.99 18.38 -4.85
C GLU A 503 31.47 17.75 -3.56
N VAL A 504 31.22 16.44 -3.55
CA VAL A 504 30.89 15.66 -2.34
C VAL A 504 32.00 15.81 -1.31
N VAL A 505 33.25 15.48 -1.68
CA VAL A 505 34.42 15.60 -0.79
C VAL A 505 34.65 17.03 -0.31
N ARG A 506 34.29 18.05 -1.10
CA ARG A 506 34.37 19.45 -0.66
C ARG A 506 33.33 19.75 0.41
N LEU A 507 32.06 19.43 0.14
CA LEU A 507 30.94 19.75 1.02
C LEU A 507 31.01 19.01 2.36
N GLU A 508 31.59 17.80 2.37
CA GLU A 508 31.89 17.05 3.59
C GLU A 508 32.79 17.80 4.57
N LYS A 509 33.75 18.59 4.06
CA LYS A 509 34.64 19.40 4.90
C LYS A 509 33.91 20.56 5.59
N GLU A 510 32.74 20.92 5.08
CA GLU A 510 31.89 21.96 5.63
C GLU A 510 30.93 21.41 6.71
N ILE A 511 30.90 20.09 6.94
CA ILE A 511 30.09 19.49 8.01
C ILE A 511 30.61 19.99 9.37
N PRO A 512 29.74 20.54 10.25
CA PRO A 512 30.19 21.14 11.49
C PRO A 512 30.96 20.16 12.38
N PRO A 513 32.07 20.56 13.02
CA PRO A 513 32.95 19.66 13.78
C PRO A 513 32.25 18.83 14.87
N GLN A 514 31.16 19.34 15.46
CA GLN A 514 30.41 18.58 16.47
C GLN A 514 29.73 17.31 15.93
N TYR A 515 29.50 17.21 14.62
CA TYR A 515 28.88 16.05 13.97
C TYR A 515 29.89 15.10 13.34
N GLN A 516 31.14 15.54 13.13
CA GLN A 516 32.18 14.71 12.53
C GLN A 516 32.55 13.49 13.39
N PHE A 517 32.23 13.51 14.68
CA PHE A 517 32.41 12.36 15.59
C PHE A 517 31.18 11.45 15.67
N HIS A 518 30.09 11.78 14.97
CA HIS A 518 28.86 10.98 14.96
C HIS A 518 29.02 9.81 13.98
N GLU A 519 28.86 8.58 14.50
CA GLU A 519 29.13 7.35 13.75
C GLU A 519 28.26 7.20 12.50
N GLU A 520 26.93 7.37 12.64
CA GLU A 520 25.99 7.31 11.52
C GLU A 520 26.30 8.38 10.44
N VAL A 521 26.81 9.55 10.84
CA VAL A 521 27.21 10.60 9.89
C VAL A 521 28.43 10.16 9.10
N LYS A 522 29.47 9.63 9.77
CA LYS A 522 30.68 9.15 9.08
C LYS A 522 30.38 8.05 8.07
N LEU A 523 29.56 7.06 8.47
CA LEU A 523 29.16 5.97 7.58
C LEU A 523 28.31 6.50 6.43
N PHE A 524 27.42 7.45 6.68
CA PHE A 524 26.68 8.13 5.63
C PHE A 524 27.61 8.86 4.64
N LEU A 525 28.65 9.55 5.10
CA LEU A 525 29.64 10.19 4.21
C LEU A 525 30.34 9.15 3.33
N LEU A 526 30.75 8.01 3.90
CA LEU A 526 31.37 6.92 3.13
C LEU A 526 30.45 6.42 2.02
N VAL A 527 29.18 6.13 2.35
CA VAL A 527 28.18 5.68 1.37
C VAL A 527 28.04 6.68 0.23
N ASN A 528 28.01 7.99 0.54
CA ASN A 528 27.87 9.04 -0.47
C ASN A 528 29.13 9.21 -1.32
N GLN A 529 30.34 9.11 -0.76
CA GLN A 529 31.57 9.12 -1.55
C GLN A 529 31.65 7.92 -2.50
N ALA A 530 31.29 6.73 -2.00
CA ALA A 530 31.29 5.50 -2.79
C ALA A 530 30.28 5.57 -3.94
N ALA A 531 29.05 6.01 -3.66
CA ALA A 531 28.03 6.23 -4.68
C ALA A 531 28.45 7.29 -5.71
N ALA A 532 29.03 8.40 -5.26
CA ALA A 532 29.54 9.44 -6.15
C ALA A 532 30.63 8.92 -7.08
N TYR A 533 31.57 8.12 -6.56
CA TYR A 533 32.59 7.45 -7.36
C TYR A 533 31.97 6.49 -8.38
N ALA A 534 31.07 5.61 -7.96
CA ALA A 534 30.41 4.66 -8.86
C ALA A 534 29.70 5.37 -10.02
N ASN A 535 29.01 6.48 -9.71
CA ASN A 535 28.29 7.29 -10.69
C ASN A 535 29.20 8.15 -11.60
N THR A 536 30.51 8.24 -11.35
CA THR A 536 31.45 8.84 -12.32
C THR A 536 31.62 7.98 -13.58
N GLY A 537 31.34 6.67 -13.48
CA GLY A 537 31.65 5.69 -14.52
C GLY A 537 33.15 5.35 -14.65
N ILE A 538 34.02 5.89 -13.78
CA ILE A 538 35.45 5.56 -13.75
C ILE A 538 35.64 4.13 -13.25
N LYS A 539 36.28 3.28 -14.06
CA LYS A 539 36.58 1.87 -13.72
C LYS A 539 38.05 1.63 -13.36
N ASP A 540 38.81 2.70 -13.12
CA ASP A 540 40.22 2.62 -12.74
C ASP A 540 40.37 2.67 -11.21
N ARG A 541 40.76 1.53 -10.62
CA ARG A 541 41.03 1.39 -9.18
C ARG A 541 42.22 2.22 -8.69
N ASN A 542 43.04 2.75 -9.60
CA ASN A 542 44.15 3.64 -9.31
C ASN A 542 43.81 5.13 -9.48
N SER A 543 42.59 5.46 -9.90
CA SER A 543 42.09 6.82 -9.95
C SER A 543 42.21 7.49 -8.59
N GLN A 544 42.32 8.82 -8.61
CA GLN A 544 42.47 9.60 -7.39
C GLN A 544 41.20 9.51 -6.54
N GLU A 545 40.05 9.42 -7.19
CA GLU A 545 38.73 9.24 -6.61
C GLU A 545 38.63 7.90 -5.88
N CYS A 546 38.95 6.79 -6.56
CA CYS A 546 38.91 5.45 -5.95
C CYS A 546 39.87 5.35 -4.75
N LYS A 547 41.08 5.92 -4.88
CA LYS A 547 42.03 6.01 -3.76
C LYS A 547 41.49 6.83 -2.60
N GLY A 548 40.85 7.96 -2.88
CA GLY A 548 40.23 8.81 -1.87
C GLY A 548 39.16 8.07 -1.06
N VAL A 549 38.24 7.36 -1.72
CA VAL A 549 37.22 6.55 -1.01
C VAL A 549 37.87 5.44 -0.21
N ARG A 550 38.86 4.74 -0.78
CA ARG A 550 39.59 3.65 -0.12
C ARG A 550 40.31 4.13 1.14
N ASP A 551 41.02 5.25 1.06
CA ASP A 551 41.75 5.84 2.19
C ASP A 551 40.79 6.29 3.28
N PHE A 552 39.61 6.81 2.90
CA PHE A 552 38.57 7.17 3.86
C PHE A 552 37.97 5.93 4.55
N ALA A 553 37.61 4.90 3.79
CA ALA A 553 37.14 3.62 4.33
C ALA A 553 38.15 2.99 5.31
N LEU A 554 39.44 2.99 4.94
CA LEU A 554 40.54 2.54 5.79
C LEU A 554 40.59 3.29 7.12
N SER A 555 40.45 4.62 7.08
CA SER A 555 40.43 5.42 8.31
C SER A 555 39.25 5.07 9.22
N LEU A 556 38.08 4.79 8.65
CA LEU A 556 36.90 4.38 9.41
C LEU A 556 37.07 2.98 10.01
N CYS A 557 37.65 2.03 9.28
CA CYS A 557 37.98 0.71 9.82
C CYS A 557 38.95 0.80 11.01
N GLN A 558 39.95 1.67 10.95
CA GLN A 558 40.91 1.88 12.05
C GLN A 558 40.27 2.52 13.28
N GLU A 559 39.23 3.33 13.09
CA GLU A 559 38.47 3.95 14.19
C GLU A 559 37.36 3.02 14.75
N SER A 560 36.87 2.09 13.94
CA SER A 560 35.81 1.15 14.29
C SER A 560 36.21 0.27 15.47
N ARG A 561 35.22 -0.08 16.30
CA ARG A 561 35.41 -0.92 17.49
C ARG A 561 34.58 -2.20 17.45
N ASP A 562 33.81 -2.38 16.39
CA ASP A 562 32.91 -3.50 16.23
C ASP A 562 32.97 -4.06 14.81
N ARG A 563 32.64 -5.35 14.70
CA ARG A 563 32.75 -6.13 13.47
C ARG A 563 31.64 -5.82 12.47
N GLU A 564 30.49 -5.35 12.94
CA GLU A 564 29.32 -5.07 12.11
C GLU A 564 29.58 -3.81 11.26
N THR A 565 30.09 -2.75 11.88
CA THR A 565 30.52 -1.52 11.21
C THR A 565 31.64 -1.78 10.21
N GLU A 566 32.63 -2.60 10.55
CA GLU A 566 33.70 -2.96 9.62
C GLU A 566 33.18 -3.78 8.42
N SER A 567 32.29 -4.75 8.67
CA SER A 567 31.64 -5.51 7.59
C SER A 567 30.88 -4.58 6.66
N PHE A 568 30.07 -3.67 7.21
CA PHE A 568 29.34 -2.68 6.42
C PHE A 568 30.27 -1.84 5.54
N ILE A 569 31.38 -1.33 6.08
CA ILE A 569 32.37 -0.56 5.30
C ILE A 569 32.94 -1.39 4.14
N LEU A 570 33.28 -2.66 4.42
CA LEU A 570 33.79 -3.60 3.43
C LEU A 570 32.76 -3.90 2.33
N ASP A 571 31.50 -4.10 2.71
CA ASP A 571 30.39 -4.41 1.81
C ASP A 571 30.13 -3.22 0.87
N ILE A 572 30.10 -1.99 1.38
CA ILE A 572 30.01 -0.78 0.56
C ILE A 572 31.19 -0.67 -0.42
N CYS A 573 32.41 -0.93 0.03
CA CYS A 573 33.59 -0.89 -0.84
C CYS A 573 33.55 -1.97 -1.93
N GLY A 574 33.09 -3.17 -1.59
CA GLY A 574 32.95 -4.30 -2.50
C GLY A 574 31.87 -4.06 -3.55
N ALA A 575 30.68 -3.61 -3.14
CA ALA A 575 29.57 -3.31 -4.02
C ALA A 575 29.87 -2.20 -5.05
N ASN A 576 30.80 -1.30 -4.73
CA ASN A 576 31.19 -0.18 -5.60
C ASN A 576 32.55 -0.38 -6.30
N ASP A 577 33.07 -1.61 -6.36
CA ASP A 577 34.32 -1.96 -7.06
C ASP A 577 35.58 -1.21 -6.59
N ILE A 578 35.54 -0.63 -5.39
CA ILE A 578 36.65 0.12 -4.78
C ILE A 578 37.79 -0.83 -4.39
N MET A 579 37.43 -2.07 -4.05
CA MET A 579 38.33 -3.18 -3.70
C MET A 579 38.07 -4.42 -4.55
N ALA A 580 39.03 -5.35 -4.62
CA ALA A 580 38.89 -6.56 -5.41
C ALA A 580 37.97 -7.58 -4.71
N VAL A 581 36.91 -8.02 -5.40
CA VAL A 581 36.08 -9.16 -4.96
C VAL A 581 36.97 -10.39 -4.86
N GLY A 582 37.22 -10.87 -3.64
CA GLY A 582 38.08 -12.03 -3.34
C GLY A 582 39.34 -11.75 -2.55
N SER A 583 39.75 -10.49 -2.37
CA SER A 583 40.75 -10.13 -1.36
C SER A 583 40.08 -9.96 0.00
N ARG A 584 39.78 -11.08 0.69
CA ARG A 584 39.80 -11.09 2.17
C ARG A 584 41.26 -10.97 2.65
N GLU A 585 42.02 -10.03 2.11
CA GLU A 585 43.20 -9.57 2.81
C GLU A 585 42.67 -8.63 3.88
N PRO A 586 42.85 -8.96 5.17
CA PRO A 586 42.49 -8.05 6.23
C PRO A 586 43.09 -6.68 5.95
N PHE A 587 42.33 -5.62 6.19
CA PHE A 587 42.87 -4.28 6.12
C PHE A 587 44.09 -4.18 7.06
N PRO A 588 45.20 -3.56 6.62
CA PRO A 588 46.32 -3.25 7.52
C PRO A 588 45.83 -2.45 8.74
N GLY A 589 45.75 -3.10 9.91
CA GLY A 589 45.22 -2.56 11.15
C GLY A 589 43.81 -3.03 11.55
N SER A 590 43.21 -4.00 10.87
CA SER A 590 41.95 -4.64 11.31
C SER A 590 42.15 -5.47 12.59
N TRP A 591 41.07 -5.88 13.26
CA TRP A 591 41.18 -6.78 14.43
C TRP A 591 41.82 -8.13 14.08
N GLU A 592 41.80 -8.54 12.81
CA GLU A 592 42.49 -9.74 12.32
C GLU A 592 44.02 -9.57 12.37
N ASP A 593 44.54 -8.35 12.19
CA ASP A 593 45.96 -8.03 12.33
C ASP A 593 46.45 -7.99 13.79
N ALA A 594 45.54 -7.92 14.76
CA ALA A 594 45.87 -7.99 16.18
C ALA A 594 46.00 -9.44 16.71
N ALA A 595 45.73 -10.46 15.88
CA ALA A 595 45.89 -11.86 16.24
C ALA A 595 47.25 -12.40 15.76
N PRO A 596 48.22 -12.67 16.64
CA PRO A 596 49.46 -13.31 16.22
C PRO A 596 49.17 -14.77 15.84
N TYR A 597 49.62 -15.15 14.65
CA TYR A 597 49.67 -16.50 14.03
C TYR A 597 48.54 -16.88 13.06
N GLY A 598 48.94 -17.04 11.80
CA GLY A 598 48.08 -17.40 10.68
C GLY A 598 47.74 -18.90 10.55
N TRP A 599 46.59 -19.09 9.91
CA TRP A 599 46.10 -20.21 9.08
C TRP A 599 46.11 -21.64 9.63
N GLY A 600 44.89 -22.19 9.80
CA GLY A 600 44.67 -23.64 9.82
C GLY A 600 43.21 -24.02 10.02
N GLN A 601 42.64 -24.78 9.07
CA GLN A 601 41.37 -25.47 9.26
C GLN A 601 41.43 -26.42 10.48
N GLY A 602 40.46 -26.26 11.41
CA GLY A 602 40.08 -27.21 12.47
C GLY A 602 41.11 -27.48 13.59
N PRO A 603 40.72 -27.92 14.80
CA PRO A 603 39.44 -28.50 15.20
C PRO A 603 38.71 -27.69 16.30
N HIS A 604 37.42 -28.00 16.46
CA HIS A 604 36.62 -27.68 17.64
C HIS A 604 37.45 -27.82 18.94
N ASN A 605 37.68 -26.69 19.60
CA ASN A 605 37.87 -26.69 21.04
C ASN A 605 37.20 -25.45 21.62
N SER A 606 35.87 -25.54 21.66
CA SER A 606 35.06 -24.75 22.58
C SER A 606 35.52 -25.09 24.00
N GLN A 607 36.35 -24.25 24.60
CA GLN A 607 36.03 -23.91 25.97
C GLN A 607 34.79 -23.03 25.88
N THR A 608 33.64 -23.68 26.04
CA THR A 608 32.34 -23.04 26.17
C THR A 608 32.48 -22.03 27.30
N VAL A 609 32.70 -20.76 26.97
CA VAL A 609 32.29 -19.69 27.86
C VAL A 609 30.77 -19.83 27.88
N VAL A 610 30.27 -20.51 28.92
CA VAL A 610 28.85 -20.50 29.23
C VAL A 610 28.53 -19.07 29.60
N LYS A 611 28.20 -18.25 28.58
CA LYS A 611 27.51 -16.99 28.79
C LYS A 611 26.26 -17.36 29.56
N GLU A 612 26.10 -16.79 30.76
CA GLU A 612 24.80 -16.84 31.43
C GLU A 612 23.75 -16.39 30.41
N GLU A 613 22.71 -17.20 30.24
CA GLU A 613 21.67 -16.99 29.25
C GLU A 613 21.09 -15.60 29.46
N LYS A 614 21.33 -14.68 28.51
CA LYS A 614 20.84 -13.30 28.64
C LYS A 614 19.32 -13.38 28.66
N VAL A 615 18.72 -13.04 29.80
CA VAL A 615 17.27 -13.03 29.94
C VAL A 615 16.73 -11.79 29.24
N TYR A 616 16.29 -11.97 27.99
CA TYR A 616 15.76 -10.88 27.17
C TYR A 616 14.47 -10.30 27.79
N PRO A 617 14.18 -9.00 27.60
CA PRO A 617 13.00 -8.33 28.20
C PRO A 617 11.67 -9.03 27.86
N ASN A 618 11.59 -9.64 26.68
CA ASN A 618 10.42 -10.41 26.23
C ASN A 618 10.49 -11.91 26.58
N ALA A 619 11.64 -12.42 27.05
CA ALA A 619 11.78 -13.80 27.47
C ALA A 619 10.93 -14.10 28.73
N PRO A 620 10.54 -15.35 28.96
CA PRO A 620 9.87 -15.76 30.20
C PRO A 620 10.70 -15.34 31.42
N CYS A 621 10.06 -14.76 32.45
CA CYS A 621 10.82 -14.39 33.66
C CYS A 621 11.38 -15.66 34.30
N PRO A 622 12.68 -15.67 34.69
CA PRO A 622 13.32 -16.83 35.29
C PRO A 622 12.76 -17.17 36.68
N CYS A 623 11.92 -16.29 37.27
CA CYS A 623 11.18 -16.60 38.50
C CYS A 623 10.00 -17.57 38.30
N GLY A 624 9.73 -18.02 37.07
CA GLY A 624 8.67 -19.00 36.77
C GLY A 624 7.26 -18.42 36.79
N SER A 625 7.10 -17.09 36.80
CA SER A 625 5.77 -16.44 36.87
C SER A 625 4.94 -16.50 35.58
N GLY A 626 5.50 -17.04 34.49
CA GLY A 626 4.86 -17.08 33.17
C GLY A 626 4.71 -15.71 32.48
N LYS A 627 5.22 -14.63 33.08
CA LYS A 627 5.21 -13.27 32.51
C LYS A 627 6.55 -12.95 31.84
N LYS A 628 6.53 -12.11 30.81
CA LYS A 628 7.77 -11.57 30.18
C LYS A 628 8.64 -10.89 31.24
N TYR A 629 9.96 -11.03 31.14
CA TYR A 629 10.93 -10.50 32.11
C TYR A 629 10.66 -9.03 32.44
N LYS A 630 10.44 -8.19 31.41
CA LYS A 630 10.12 -6.76 31.54
C LYS A 630 8.81 -6.43 32.26
N LYS A 631 7.90 -7.40 32.38
CA LYS A 631 6.61 -7.26 33.08
C LYS A 631 6.60 -7.93 34.45
N CYS A 632 7.72 -8.51 34.88
CA CYS A 632 7.87 -9.16 36.17
C CYS A 632 9.18 -8.75 36.86
N CYS A 633 10.20 -9.61 36.89
CA CYS A 633 11.45 -9.40 37.61
C CYS A 633 12.21 -8.17 37.09
N GLY A 634 12.12 -7.88 35.78
CA GLY A 634 12.67 -6.70 35.13
C GLY A 634 11.87 -5.40 35.34
N ARG A 635 10.75 -5.40 36.09
CA ARG A 635 10.08 -4.16 36.53
C ARG A 635 10.72 -3.52 37.76
N LYS A 636 11.58 -4.26 38.46
CA LYS A 636 12.24 -3.82 39.70
C LYS A 636 13.70 -3.41 39.49
N GLN A 637 14.17 -3.38 38.24
CA GLN A 637 15.50 -2.90 37.85
C GLN A 637 15.42 -1.53 37.20
#